data_AF-A0A950DT72-F1
#
_entry.id   AF-A0A950DT72-F1
#
_cell.length_a   1.000
_cell.length_b   1.000
_cell.length_c   1.000
_cell.angle_alpha   90.00
_cell.angle_beta   90.00
_cell.angle_gamma   90.00
#
_symmetry.space_group_name_H-M   'P 1'
#
loop_
_entity.id
_entity.type
_entity.pdbx_description
1 polymer ?
#
loop_
_entity_poly.entity_id
_entity_poly.type
_entity_poly.pdbx_seq_one_letter_code
_entity_poly.pdbx_strand_id
1 'polypeptide(L)'
;MRLTRRHLAGFALAIALGLWAPLAAAQAQDDSGQIVLIVTDATTSKPIPLARVLLDGPIMTSEVTTATGQVVFHDVPAGVYTARIGKSGYQTDTTASFEVGDGKTVSVDVHLAVVASGVTSLGTVTVRSSANISSESVTQDSPIRKLSPTLNDALGKLAGVSVGTDSTDDNAAETISLEGHDASQTQLALDGIPLSSPGVAGDLRSISSDLFSGASVKFNPVAGALGGSVNYRTLEPTRSWVFGVSQMFGNLSASSTILSMQGSVGDLGVAYVHSFRGSVNLLDEQKYLDASGFDYTHQGASQTGGDLIKLRTLVGGTNSISATYLSSNGYRDALCNVFNGVVPCGYGPGNYNDNHFALESLADTALVGMTTMQLSLYGTQSSASHDLLQRYIAGVYAPFGSASSGTTRGAALSAQLPAKEKHTISLQLNATSQASSSVPLIPSASAFSTGSATSSYSSFSVVDTIHANDHLTLGEHIGAANSNRMGTSLLAGIQAGWTPTSSDAFAGNLDYGSNGAGPARFGVLTDPASLQFECSGPVGFGSGPGESAGNQTGLTARATWQHRFGAIGELTGSAYHQVQYDTLLNALVNGSALPPGYFPPGYFGTAQEIYQSDSVCGNPTGTFGPTNLYLNVPVAGVTMVYQGFQLSGDVNLTRSFAAEPFWTTQVVKPISQDPMFENPYSPIISGQQLPGVPLHQAGITFDLRAPHSPLELLADARYTSPGNRNYLPGYVTADAGLDFDFTHGSLTIAESNIFNKFGYEFASSSYAVGPPTLDAGTLEQIGRPLAPRQLNVTYSVKIGYGQTQVAAAPANRPGTSAGSTGGGNAGPGGGRSIFASLPPLPQTPPTDPFAVQSSRPNCTQEAAPQAAQTLAGMKTYVQAVEAQKTAAGYPDALPSQPPTIPGFTVGYHALQTTYALTFTPQTFTGLRGFLGCAPIHVGTKEQADALHLYVPQASSFFRAPLAYTPAAGLYIVRQPPPPGEEQFRVYKLPTSPPQQPLALVQSDRCTSDLKPVAQSLLASLSAYVQSKNAGQATPAQPAGWAVTPHAVAKGYWLELQPQAPVAVPALLNCARVATGSVDDIKATGYGAAALPSLNFAPALGLYIQRNQQARPPG
;
A
#
# COMPACT_ATOMS: atom_id res chain seq x y z
N MET A 1 -24.03 -19.31 15.70
CA MET A 1 -23.31 -20.61 15.73
C MET A 1 -24.19 -21.84 15.37
N ARG A 2 -24.99 -21.85 14.27
CA ARG A 2 -25.73 -23.06 13.80
C ARG A 2 -25.63 -23.38 12.30
N LEU A 3 -24.95 -22.58 11.47
CA LEU A 3 -24.80 -22.83 10.03
C LEU A 3 -23.54 -23.64 9.64
N THR A 4 -22.50 -23.69 10.49
CA THR A 4 -21.15 -24.15 10.09
C THR A 4 -21.00 -25.66 9.84
N ARG A 5 -21.96 -26.51 10.23
CA ARG A 5 -21.85 -27.97 10.05
C ARG A 5 -22.36 -28.53 8.71
N ARG A 6 -23.04 -27.75 7.86
CA ARG A 6 -23.67 -28.29 6.63
C ARG A 6 -22.87 -28.13 5.34
N HIS A 7 -21.85 -27.28 5.29
CA HIS A 7 -21.09 -27.02 4.06
C HIS A 7 -19.93 -28.01 3.82
N LEU A 8 -19.35 -28.58 4.88
CA LEU A 8 -18.24 -29.55 4.79
C LEU A 8 -18.59 -30.87 4.08
N ALA A 9 -19.86 -31.32 4.13
CA ALA A 9 -20.27 -32.59 3.54
C ALA A 9 -20.46 -32.54 2.00
N GLY A 10 -20.74 -31.35 1.45
CA GLY A 10 -20.97 -31.20 -0.01
C GLY A 10 -19.68 -31.20 -0.83
N PHE A 11 -18.58 -30.71 -0.26
CA PHE A 11 -17.32 -30.49 -0.98
C PHE A 11 -16.56 -31.81 -1.24
N ALA A 12 -16.66 -32.79 -0.34
CA ALA A 12 -15.99 -34.08 -0.46
C ALA A 12 -16.46 -34.92 -1.66
N LEU A 13 -17.70 -34.72 -2.14
CA LEU A 13 -18.28 -35.52 -3.22
C LEU A 13 -17.89 -35.01 -4.62
N ALA A 14 -17.54 -33.73 -4.76
CA ALA A 14 -17.12 -33.13 -6.03
C ALA A 14 -15.70 -33.56 -6.44
N ILE A 15 -14.80 -33.72 -5.47
CA ILE A 15 -13.39 -34.09 -5.69
C ILE A 15 -13.26 -35.53 -6.20
N ALA A 16 -14.16 -36.43 -5.79
CA ALA A 16 -14.12 -37.86 -6.14
C ALA A 16 -14.45 -38.17 -7.61
N LEU A 17 -15.07 -37.25 -8.35
CA LEU A 17 -15.59 -37.50 -9.71
C LEU A 17 -14.72 -36.91 -10.85
N GLY A 18 -13.66 -36.15 -10.53
CA GLY A 18 -12.80 -35.48 -11.52
C GLY A 18 -11.56 -36.27 -11.97
N LEU A 19 -11.24 -37.40 -11.34
CA LEU A 19 -9.90 -38.02 -11.41
C LEU A 19 -9.58 -38.89 -12.65
N TRP A 20 -10.47 -38.98 -13.65
CA TRP A 20 -10.35 -39.96 -14.76
C TRP A 20 -10.34 -39.30 -16.15
N ALA A 21 -9.39 -38.40 -16.40
CA ALA A 21 -9.04 -37.92 -17.73
C ALA A 21 -7.51 -37.92 -17.93
N PRO A 22 -6.97 -38.45 -19.05
CA PRO A 22 -5.54 -38.46 -19.30
C PRO A 22 -5.06 -37.05 -19.73
N LEU A 23 -4.23 -36.43 -18.89
CA LEU A 23 -3.61 -35.14 -19.17
C LEU A 23 -2.37 -35.32 -20.06
N ALA A 24 -2.28 -34.52 -21.13
CA ALA A 24 -1.07 -34.41 -21.94
C ALA A 24 -0.02 -33.58 -21.19
N ALA A 25 1.24 -34.01 -21.24
CA ALA A 25 2.33 -33.33 -20.53
C ALA A 25 2.69 -32.00 -21.19
N ALA A 26 2.63 -30.91 -20.43
CA ALA A 26 3.27 -29.63 -20.74
C ALA A 26 4.45 -29.40 -19.78
N GLN A 27 5.47 -28.66 -20.22
CA GLN A 27 6.66 -28.34 -19.44
C GLN A 27 6.58 -26.90 -18.94
N ALA A 28 6.93 -26.66 -17.67
CA ALA A 28 6.96 -25.32 -17.06
C ALA A 28 8.16 -24.48 -17.55
N GLN A 29 8.00 -23.17 -17.50
CA GLN A 29 8.87 -22.15 -18.12
C GLN A 29 9.07 -20.98 -17.15
N ASP A 30 10.29 -20.42 -17.04
CA ASP A 30 10.70 -19.54 -15.92
C ASP A 30 9.95 -18.16 -15.86
N ASP A 31 10.31 -17.23 -14.94
CA ASP A 31 9.74 -15.85 -14.90
C ASP A 31 10.81 -14.75 -14.95
N SER A 32 12.03 -15.04 -14.51
CA SER A 32 13.20 -14.25 -14.85
C SER A 32 13.50 -14.41 -16.34
N GLY A 33 13.50 -13.29 -17.07
CA GLY A 33 14.00 -13.30 -18.45
C GLY A 33 15.52 -13.44 -18.47
N GLN A 34 16.05 -13.91 -19.59
CA GLN A 34 17.49 -13.87 -19.88
C GLN A 34 17.69 -13.15 -21.21
N ILE A 35 18.59 -12.17 -21.26
CA ILE A 35 18.95 -11.54 -22.53
C ILE A 35 20.36 -11.98 -22.88
N VAL A 36 20.49 -12.70 -23.98
CA VAL A 36 21.79 -13.05 -24.57
C VAL A 36 21.99 -12.14 -25.76
N LEU A 37 23.07 -11.35 -25.79
CA LEU A 37 23.46 -10.64 -27.01
C LEU A 37 24.77 -11.18 -27.53
N ILE A 38 24.84 -11.38 -28.84
CA ILE A 38 26.04 -11.85 -29.54
C ILE A 38 26.46 -10.75 -30.52
N VAL A 39 27.60 -10.12 -30.23
CA VAL A 39 28.14 -8.99 -30.98
C VAL A 39 29.27 -9.47 -31.87
N THR A 40 29.11 -9.29 -33.17
CA THR A 40 30.07 -9.71 -34.20
C THR A 40 30.40 -8.58 -35.17
N ASP A 41 31.55 -8.67 -35.82
CA ASP A 41 31.97 -7.77 -36.89
C ASP A 41 31.16 -8.07 -38.17
N ALA A 42 30.50 -7.04 -38.71
CA ALA A 42 29.57 -7.16 -39.85
C ALA A 42 30.24 -7.61 -41.16
N THR A 43 31.57 -7.56 -41.27
CA THR A 43 32.32 -7.95 -42.48
C THR A 43 32.96 -9.33 -42.36
N THR A 44 33.48 -9.66 -41.17
CA THR A 44 34.26 -10.87 -40.91
C THR A 44 33.50 -11.93 -40.12
N SER A 45 32.32 -11.59 -39.58
CA SER A 45 31.51 -12.44 -38.68
C SER A 45 32.24 -12.93 -37.43
N LYS A 46 33.39 -12.31 -37.09
CA LYS A 46 34.15 -12.66 -35.89
C LYS A 46 33.52 -12.00 -34.66
N PRO A 47 33.56 -12.67 -33.49
CA PRO A 47 33.12 -12.05 -32.24
C PRO A 47 33.94 -10.80 -31.90
N ILE A 48 33.25 -9.77 -31.39
CA ILE A 48 33.88 -8.53 -30.92
C ILE A 48 33.95 -8.55 -29.40
N PRO A 49 35.13 -8.75 -28.78
CA PRO A 49 35.29 -8.62 -27.33
C PRO A 49 35.33 -7.15 -26.89
N LEU A 50 34.93 -6.89 -25.64
CA LEU A 50 34.87 -5.58 -25.01
C LEU A 50 33.98 -4.55 -25.73
N ALA A 51 33.06 -4.99 -26.58
CA ALA A 51 31.96 -4.14 -27.03
C ALA A 51 31.06 -3.90 -25.81
N ARG A 52 30.84 -2.63 -25.48
CA ARG A 52 29.94 -2.25 -24.38
C ARG A 52 28.50 -2.35 -24.86
N VAL A 53 27.67 -3.01 -24.06
CA VAL A 53 26.24 -3.17 -24.28
C VAL A 53 25.52 -2.46 -23.13
N LEU A 54 24.81 -1.39 -23.46
CA LEU A 54 23.91 -0.67 -22.57
C LEU A 54 22.51 -1.23 -22.78
N LEU A 55 21.86 -1.67 -21.71
CA LEU A 55 20.50 -2.17 -21.72
C LEU A 55 19.58 -1.15 -21.04
N ASP A 56 18.55 -0.70 -21.76
CA ASP A 56 17.47 0.16 -21.25
C ASP A 56 16.14 -0.60 -21.32
N GLY A 57 15.35 -0.55 -20.25
CA GLY A 57 14.07 -1.23 -20.06
C GLY A 57 13.56 -1.03 -18.63
N PRO A 58 12.83 -2.00 -18.03
CA PRO A 58 12.51 -2.04 -16.59
C PRO A 58 13.69 -1.74 -15.65
N ILE A 59 14.89 -2.17 -16.04
CA ILE A 59 16.14 -1.85 -15.37
C ILE A 59 17.11 -1.26 -16.39
N MET A 60 17.98 -0.35 -15.93
CA MET A 60 19.15 0.07 -16.70
C MET A 60 20.41 -0.61 -16.17
N THR A 61 21.18 -1.19 -17.07
CA THR A 61 22.47 -1.83 -16.75
C THR A 61 23.42 -1.74 -17.95
N SER A 62 24.73 -1.86 -17.71
CA SER A 62 25.73 -1.94 -18.76
C SER A 62 26.70 -3.08 -18.48
N GLU A 63 27.01 -3.85 -19.51
CA GLU A 63 28.03 -4.89 -19.47
C GLU A 63 28.93 -4.80 -20.72
N VAL A 64 29.98 -5.60 -20.75
CA VAL A 64 30.92 -5.70 -21.89
C VAL A 64 31.03 -7.14 -22.38
N THR A 65 31.21 -7.31 -23.69
CA THR A 65 31.25 -8.63 -24.33
C THR A 65 32.52 -9.42 -24.03
N THR A 66 32.35 -10.74 -23.91
CA THR A 66 33.38 -11.77 -23.76
C THR A 66 34.29 -11.93 -25.01
N ALA A 67 35.33 -12.77 -24.92
CA ALA A 67 36.09 -13.31 -26.06
C ALA A 67 35.20 -13.82 -27.21
N THR A 68 34.06 -14.40 -26.86
CA THR A 68 33.09 -14.98 -27.80
C THR A 68 32.07 -13.96 -28.30
N GLY A 69 32.29 -12.66 -28.04
CA GLY A 69 31.40 -11.57 -28.47
C GLY A 69 30.08 -11.54 -27.72
N GLN A 70 29.90 -12.43 -26.74
CA GLN A 70 28.65 -12.64 -26.04
C GLN A 70 28.60 -11.80 -24.76
N VAL A 71 27.43 -11.27 -24.44
CA VAL A 71 27.05 -10.78 -23.11
C VAL A 71 25.74 -11.45 -22.70
N VAL A 72 25.56 -11.67 -21.40
CA VAL A 72 24.36 -12.31 -20.86
C VAL A 72 23.88 -11.49 -19.66
N PHE A 73 22.67 -10.98 -19.76
CA PHE A 73 21.94 -10.40 -18.64
C PHE A 73 21.02 -11.49 -18.07
N HIS A 74 21.30 -11.89 -16.84
CA HIS A 74 20.46 -12.78 -16.04
C HIS A 74 19.45 -11.96 -15.24
N ASP A 75 18.38 -12.62 -14.79
CA ASP A 75 17.41 -12.07 -13.83
C ASP A 75 16.77 -10.74 -14.26
N VAL A 76 16.59 -10.56 -15.57
CA VAL A 76 15.94 -9.35 -16.09
C VAL A 76 14.41 -9.45 -15.89
N PRO A 77 13.76 -8.43 -15.31
CA PRO A 77 12.30 -8.38 -15.24
C PRO A 77 11.65 -8.47 -16.62
N ALA A 78 10.43 -9.01 -16.70
CA ALA A 78 9.67 -8.92 -17.94
C ALA A 78 9.33 -7.45 -18.29
N GLY A 79 9.31 -7.15 -19.58
CA GLY A 79 9.07 -5.82 -20.11
C GLY A 79 9.72 -5.57 -21.46
N VAL A 80 9.71 -4.30 -21.88
CA VAL A 80 10.26 -3.88 -23.16
C VAL A 80 11.67 -3.33 -22.98
N TYR A 81 12.61 -3.87 -23.75
CA TYR A 81 14.02 -3.52 -23.71
C TYR A 81 14.53 -2.97 -25.04
N THR A 82 15.59 -2.16 -24.97
CA THR A 82 16.48 -1.83 -26.09
C THR A 82 17.92 -2.05 -25.65
N ALA A 83 18.79 -2.43 -26.58
CA ALA A 83 20.22 -2.52 -26.33
C ALA A 83 20.98 -1.57 -27.26
N ARG A 84 21.94 -0.82 -26.71
CA ARG A 84 22.86 0.02 -27.46
C ARG A 84 24.28 -0.50 -27.33
N ILE A 85 24.90 -0.81 -28.47
CA ILE A 85 26.18 -1.52 -28.54
C ILE A 85 27.24 -0.61 -29.15
N GLY A 86 28.38 -0.45 -28.48
CA GLY A 86 29.49 0.37 -28.97
C GLY A 86 30.86 -0.18 -28.61
N LYS A 87 31.80 -0.12 -29.57
CA LYS A 87 33.20 -0.50 -29.41
C LYS A 87 34.10 0.51 -30.13
N SER A 88 35.28 0.82 -29.58
CA SER A 88 36.26 1.67 -30.27
C SER A 88 36.64 1.07 -31.62
N GLY A 89 36.61 1.89 -32.68
CA GLY A 89 36.82 1.45 -34.06
C GLY A 89 35.57 0.89 -34.76
N TYR A 90 34.41 0.79 -34.08
CA TYR A 90 33.15 0.33 -34.66
C TYR A 90 32.05 1.39 -34.53
N GLN A 91 31.15 1.41 -35.52
CA GLN A 91 29.97 2.25 -35.51
C GLN A 91 29.02 1.74 -34.43
N THR A 92 28.57 2.64 -33.56
CA THR A 92 27.58 2.32 -32.53
C THR A 92 26.27 1.89 -33.19
N ASP A 93 25.69 0.80 -32.71
CA ASP A 93 24.39 0.30 -33.15
C ASP A 93 23.38 0.32 -31.99
N THR A 94 22.10 0.35 -32.31
CA THR A 94 21.00 0.29 -31.33
C THR A 94 19.94 -0.64 -31.86
N THR A 95 19.65 -1.71 -31.09
CA THR A 95 18.67 -2.71 -31.50
C THR A 95 17.29 -2.08 -31.62
N ALA A 96 16.46 -2.62 -32.50
CA ALA A 96 15.02 -2.47 -32.33
C ALA A 96 14.62 -2.91 -30.92
N SER A 97 13.58 -2.29 -30.34
CA SER A 97 13.08 -2.74 -29.05
C SER A 97 12.61 -4.19 -29.14
N PHE A 98 12.78 -4.97 -28.07
CA PHE A 98 12.34 -6.35 -27.94
C PHE A 98 11.60 -6.55 -26.62
N GLU A 99 10.71 -7.55 -26.57
CA GLU A 99 9.97 -7.89 -25.35
C GLU A 99 10.62 -9.10 -24.72
N VAL A 100 11.03 -8.95 -23.47
CA VAL A 100 11.37 -10.07 -22.61
C VAL A 100 10.09 -10.41 -21.88
N GLY A 101 9.48 -11.54 -22.27
CA GLY A 101 8.41 -12.13 -21.47
C GLY A 101 9.00 -12.94 -20.34
N ASP A 102 8.18 -13.21 -19.33
CA ASP A 102 8.59 -13.97 -18.16
C ASP A 102 9.22 -15.33 -18.60
N GLY A 103 10.43 -15.63 -18.09
CA GLY A 103 11.16 -16.89 -18.37
C GLY A 103 11.75 -17.07 -19.76
N LYS A 104 11.69 -16.05 -20.60
CA LYS A 104 12.13 -16.16 -21.99
C LYS A 104 13.59 -15.75 -22.10
N THR A 105 14.44 -16.70 -22.50
CA THR A 105 15.75 -16.35 -23.07
C THR A 105 15.52 -15.68 -24.43
N VAL A 106 15.76 -14.38 -24.51
CA VAL A 106 15.77 -13.62 -25.75
C VAL A 106 17.20 -13.49 -26.24
N SER A 107 17.49 -14.10 -27.39
CA SER A 107 18.78 -13.96 -28.07
C SER A 107 18.72 -12.83 -29.09
N VAL A 108 19.68 -11.91 -29.07
CA VAL A 108 19.75 -10.76 -29.98
C VAL A 108 21.14 -10.70 -30.61
N ASP A 109 21.21 -11.04 -31.90
CA ASP A 109 22.45 -10.95 -32.68
C ASP A 109 22.65 -9.52 -33.20
N VAL A 110 23.85 -8.97 -33.02
CA VAL A 110 24.21 -7.59 -33.40
C VAL A 110 25.48 -7.62 -34.25
N HIS A 111 25.43 -6.92 -35.39
CA HIS A 111 26.53 -6.88 -36.36
C HIS A 111 27.09 -5.44 -36.47
N LEU A 112 28.22 -5.16 -35.82
CA LEU A 112 28.82 -3.83 -35.86
C LEU A 112 29.68 -3.63 -37.12
N ALA A 113 29.47 -2.52 -37.81
CA ALA A 113 30.33 -2.07 -38.90
C ALA A 113 31.58 -1.34 -38.38
N VAL A 114 32.72 -1.46 -39.07
CA VAL A 114 33.97 -0.76 -38.72
C VAL A 114 33.90 0.71 -39.14
N VAL A 115 34.33 1.64 -38.27
CA VAL A 115 34.44 3.07 -38.62
C VAL A 115 35.64 3.28 -39.52
N ALA A 116 35.40 3.80 -40.73
CA ALA A 116 36.43 4.02 -41.75
C ALA A 116 37.30 5.27 -41.48
N SER A 117 37.88 5.41 -40.29
CA SER A 117 39.04 6.28 -39.99
C SER A 117 39.64 5.84 -38.65
N GLY A 118 40.92 5.44 -38.62
CA GLY A 118 41.48 4.74 -37.48
C GLY A 118 42.18 5.60 -36.42
N VAL A 119 42.24 5.08 -35.19
CA VAL A 119 43.48 4.98 -34.40
C VAL A 119 43.52 3.59 -33.74
N THR A 120 44.72 3.06 -33.59
CA THR A 120 45.08 1.69 -33.16
C THR A 120 44.58 1.30 -31.76
N SER A 121 44.04 0.09 -31.62
CA SER A 121 43.79 -0.57 -30.32
C SER A 121 45.00 -1.41 -29.90
N LEU A 122 45.29 -1.46 -28.59
CA LEU A 122 46.24 -2.37 -27.97
C LEU A 122 45.59 -3.01 -26.74
N GLY A 123 45.45 -4.34 -26.76
CA GLY A 123 45.04 -5.15 -25.61
C GLY A 123 43.64 -5.75 -25.74
N THR A 124 43.56 -7.00 -26.19
CA THR A 124 42.38 -7.85 -25.93
C THR A 124 42.35 -8.24 -24.46
N VAL A 125 41.25 -7.93 -23.81
CA VAL A 125 40.81 -8.46 -22.51
C VAL A 125 39.46 -9.11 -22.77
N THR A 126 39.09 -10.11 -22.00
CA THR A 126 37.76 -10.71 -22.07
C THR A 126 37.02 -10.35 -20.78
N VAL A 127 35.69 -10.43 -20.72
CA VAL A 127 34.95 -10.16 -19.48
C VAL A 127 33.78 -11.12 -19.41
N ARG A 128 33.53 -11.68 -18.23
CA ARG A 128 32.25 -12.28 -17.86
C ARG A 128 31.62 -11.39 -16.78
N SER A 129 30.30 -11.27 -16.82
CA SER A 129 29.50 -10.39 -15.96
C SER A 129 29.88 -10.49 -14.48
N SER A 130 30.14 -9.35 -13.84
CA SER A 130 30.30 -9.27 -12.38
C SER A 130 28.92 -9.19 -11.74
N ALA A 131 28.46 -10.28 -11.13
CA ALA A 131 27.21 -10.27 -10.37
C ALA A 131 27.32 -9.27 -9.20
N ASN A 132 26.23 -8.54 -8.90
CA ASN A 132 26.13 -7.78 -7.66
C ASN A 132 25.89 -8.77 -6.50
N ILE A 133 26.96 -9.28 -5.90
CA ILE A 133 26.94 -10.37 -4.90
C ILE A 133 26.23 -9.97 -3.58
N SER A 134 25.88 -8.68 -3.39
CA SER A 134 25.31 -8.13 -2.15
C SER A 134 23.83 -7.72 -2.23
N SER A 135 23.06 -8.28 -3.18
CA SER A 135 21.62 -8.02 -3.29
C SER A 135 20.76 -9.28 -3.32
N GLU A 136 19.79 -9.36 -2.41
CA GLU A 136 18.72 -10.37 -2.41
C GLU A 136 17.44 -9.78 -3.02
N SER A 137 16.54 -10.61 -3.58
CA SER A 137 15.29 -10.13 -4.16
C SER A 137 14.13 -11.11 -4.04
N VAL A 138 12.92 -10.58 -3.87
CA VAL A 138 11.65 -11.32 -3.79
C VAL A 138 10.76 -10.89 -4.96
N THR A 139 10.32 -11.85 -5.77
CA THR A 139 9.38 -11.65 -6.89
C THR A 139 7.99 -12.19 -6.50
N GLN A 140 7.10 -12.45 -7.47
CA GLN A 140 5.80 -13.10 -7.18
C GLN A 140 5.96 -14.62 -6.98
N ASP A 141 6.94 -15.23 -7.66
CA ASP A 141 7.06 -16.69 -7.79
C ASP A 141 8.10 -17.30 -6.84
N SER A 142 8.82 -16.45 -6.08
CA SER A 142 9.72 -16.91 -5.01
C SER A 142 8.95 -17.83 -4.03
N PRO A 143 9.48 -19.01 -3.66
CA PRO A 143 8.84 -19.94 -2.71
C PRO A 143 8.36 -19.26 -1.42
N ILE A 144 9.21 -18.41 -0.84
CA ILE A 144 8.88 -17.60 0.34
C ILE A 144 7.73 -16.60 0.09
N ARG A 145 7.56 -16.07 -1.14
CA ARG A 145 6.44 -15.16 -1.47
C ARG A 145 5.12 -15.92 -1.55
N LYS A 146 5.10 -17.10 -2.18
CA LYS A 146 3.91 -17.96 -2.26
C LYS A 146 3.40 -18.38 -0.88
N LEU A 147 4.30 -18.56 0.09
CA LEU A 147 3.99 -18.82 1.51
C LEU A 147 3.57 -17.57 2.32
N SER A 148 3.71 -16.36 1.78
CA SER A 148 3.55 -15.11 2.52
C SER A 148 2.29 -14.35 2.14
N PRO A 149 1.49 -13.86 3.11
CA PRO A 149 0.29 -13.09 2.81
C PRO A 149 0.58 -11.73 2.18
N THR A 150 1.76 -11.14 2.39
CA THR A 150 2.19 -9.84 1.84
C THR A 150 3.64 -9.89 1.34
N LEU A 151 4.06 -8.91 0.52
CA LEU A 151 5.47 -8.74 0.15
C LEU A 151 6.35 -8.38 1.36
N ASN A 152 5.80 -7.64 2.33
CA ASN A 152 6.54 -7.26 3.55
C ASN A 152 6.85 -8.47 4.43
N ASP A 153 5.92 -9.42 4.56
CA ASP A 153 6.17 -10.71 5.23
C ASP A 153 7.27 -11.50 4.50
N ALA A 154 7.20 -11.58 3.16
CA ALA A 154 8.22 -12.25 2.36
C ALA A 154 9.60 -11.56 2.44
N LEU A 155 9.67 -10.24 2.65
CA LEU A 155 10.92 -9.53 2.92
C LEU A 155 11.45 -9.82 4.32
N GLY A 156 10.58 -9.85 5.34
CA GLY A 156 10.93 -10.31 6.70
C GLY A 156 11.35 -11.78 6.76
N LYS A 157 11.20 -12.51 5.65
CA LYS A 157 11.66 -13.88 5.48
C LYS A 157 13.08 -14.01 4.89
N LEU A 158 13.73 -12.92 4.48
CA LEU A 158 15.10 -12.92 3.97
C LEU A 158 16.19 -12.96 5.07
N ALA A 159 17.42 -13.28 4.68
CA ALA A 159 18.54 -13.37 5.62
C ALA A 159 18.97 -11.98 6.09
N GLY A 160 18.97 -11.74 7.40
CA GLY A 160 19.42 -10.45 7.96
C GLY A 160 18.44 -9.29 7.73
N VAL A 161 17.21 -9.58 7.29
CA VAL A 161 16.11 -8.62 7.18
C VAL A 161 15.15 -8.84 8.35
N SER A 162 14.69 -7.76 8.97
CA SER A 162 13.71 -7.80 10.05
C SER A 162 12.61 -6.78 9.79
N VAL A 163 11.38 -7.27 9.64
CA VAL A 163 10.17 -6.46 9.42
C VAL A 163 9.26 -6.57 10.65
N GLY A 164 8.62 -5.48 11.06
CA GLY A 164 7.70 -5.46 12.21
C GLY A 164 7.65 -4.11 12.94
N THR A 165 7.07 -4.09 14.14
CA THR A 165 6.94 -2.88 14.98
C THR A 165 7.88 -2.89 16.19
N ASP A 166 8.33 -1.71 16.62
CA ASP A 166 9.13 -1.53 17.86
C ASP A 166 8.29 -1.27 19.11
N SER A 167 6.97 -1.07 18.98
CA SER A 167 6.05 -0.93 20.12
C SER A 167 4.85 -1.89 20.03
N THR A 168 4.23 -2.12 21.19
CA THR A 168 2.89 -2.71 21.39
C THR A 168 1.76 -1.73 21.08
N ASP A 169 2.04 -0.44 20.90
CA ASP A 169 1.02 0.56 20.54
C ASP A 169 0.30 0.19 19.23
N ASP A 170 -1.01 0.37 19.20
CA ASP A 170 -1.85 0.16 18.01
C ASP A 170 -1.40 1.03 16.82
N ASN A 171 -0.88 2.23 17.12
CA ASN A 171 -0.32 3.15 16.15
C ASN A 171 1.21 3.00 15.92
N ALA A 172 1.84 1.92 16.40
CA ALA A 172 3.26 1.68 16.14
C ALA A 172 3.54 1.50 14.65
N ALA A 173 4.52 2.24 14.12
CA ALA A 173 4.96 2.11 12.73
C ALA A 173 5.55 0.71 12.45
N GLU A 174 5.21 0.15 11.30
CA GLU A 174 5.82 -1.10 10.81
C GLU A 174 7.02 -0.73 9.93
N THR A 175 8.21 -1.23 10.28
CA THR A 175 9.47 -0.76 9.72
C THR A 175 10.41 -1.92 9.37
N ILE A 176 11.35 -1.67 8.45
CA ILE A 176 12.39 -2.62 8.04
C ILE A 176 13.72 -2.24 8.68
N SER A 177 14.36 -3.21 9.33
CA SER A 177 15.75 -3.18 9.77
C SER A 177 16.57 -4.19 8.95
N LEU A 178 17.80 -3.80 8.61
CA LEU A 178 18.79 -4.64 7.93
C LEU A 178 19.98 -4.86 8.87
N GLU A 179 20.42 -6.10 9.06
CA GLU A 179 21.58 -6.48 9.90
C GLU A 179 21.51 -5.99 11.36
N GLY A 180 20.31 -5.66 11.86
CA GLY A 180 20.07 -5.09 13.19
C GLY A 180 20.28 -3.58 13.30
N HIS A 181 20.49 -2.86 12.19
CA HIS A 181 20.52 -1.40 12.15
C HIS A 181 19.17 -0.79 12.55
N ASP A 182 19.17 0.40 13.18
CA ASP A 182 17.93 1.16 13.39
C ASP A 182 17.23 1.36 12.03
N ALA A 183 15.92 1.15 11.98
CA ALA A 183 15.15 1.15 10.73
C ALA A 183 15.22 2.48 9.96
N SER A 184 15.57 3.60 10.61
CA SER A 184 15.80 4.88 9.95
C SER A 184 17.13 4.98 9.19
N GLN A 185 18.01 4.00 9.37
CA GLN A 185 19.22 3.80 8.58
C GLN A 185 19.01 2.87 7.38
N THR A 186 17.78 2.39 7.15
CA THR A 186 17.38 1.61 5.97
C THR A 186 16.62 2.52 5.00
N GLN A 187 17.16 2.75 3.80
CA GLN A 187 16.46 3.53 2.78
C GLN A 187 15.36 2.68 2.14
N LEU A 188 14.10 3.11 2.23
CA LEU A 188 13.03 2.55 1.40
C LEU A 188 12.93 3.34 0.10
N ALA A 189 12.84 2.64 -1.03
CA ALA A 189 12.67 3.22 -2.36
C ALA A 189 11.66 2.45 -3.21
N LEU A 190 11.13 3.11 -4.24
CA LEU A 190 10.26 2.56 -5.28
C LEU A 190 10.85 2.94 -6.64
N ASP A 191 11.26 1.95 -7.44
CA ASP A 191 11.97 2.17 -8.72
C ASP A 191 13.18 3.14 -8.61
N GLY A 192 13.87 3.14 -7.46
CA GLY A 192 14.98 4.04 -7.14
C GLY A 192 14.57 5.38 -6.51
N ILE A 193 13.28 5.71 -6.45
CA ILE A 193 12.75 6.93 -5.84
C ILE A 193 12.57 6.72 -4.33
N PRO A 194 13.18 7.53 -3.45
CA PRO A 194 13.02 7.40 -1.99
C PRO A 194 11.56 7.52 -1.54
N LEU A 195 11.07 6.53 -0.80
CA LEU A 195 9.76 6.52 -0.15
C LEU A 195 9.80 7.19 1.24
N SER A 196 10.92 7.06 1.94
CA SER A 196 11.24 7.81 3.15
C SER A 196 12.41 8.77 2.91
N SER A 197 12.47 9.85 3.70
CA SER A 197 13.65 10.71 3.74
C SER A 197 14.79 10.01 4.49
N PRO A 198 16.06 10.31 4.15
CA PRO A 198 17.23 9.85 4.92
C PRO A 198 17.06 10.04 6.42
N GLY A 199 17.50 9.08 7.23
CA GLY A 199 17.33 9.11 8.68
C GLY A 199 15.87 9.08 9.17
N VAL A 200 14.92 8.64 8.34
CA VAL A 200 13.52 8.34 8.72
C VAL A 200 13.17 6.91 8.35
N ALA A 201 12.69 6.14 9.32
CA ALA A 201 12.11 4.83 9.05
C ALA A 201 10.79 5.01 8.31
N GLY A 202 10.61 4.36 7.15
CA GLY A 202 9.33 4.39 6.45
C GLY A 202 8.30 3.49 7.13
N ASP A 203 7.10 4.00 7.38
CA ASP A 203 5.99 3.23 7.95
C ASP A 203 5.25 2.46 6.85
N LEU A 204 5.51 1.16 6.79
CA LEU A 204 4.92 0.24 5.82
C LEU A 204 3.39 0.14 5.94
N ARG A 205 2.79 0.50 7.08
CA ARG A 205 1.33 0.49 7.26
C ARG A 205 0.62 1.55 6.40
N SER A 206 1.35 2.56 5.94
CA SER A 206 0.83 3.61 5.05
C SER A 206 0.92 3.23 3.57
N ILE A 207 1.75 2.25 3.22
CA ILE A 207 2.07 1.88 1.84
C ILE A 207 1.62 0.44 1.58
N SER A 208 0.53 0.25 0.84
CA SER A 208 0.07 -1.08 0.43
C SER A 208 1.14 -1.81 -0.40
N SER A 209 1.83 -2.78 0.20
CA SER A 209 2.87 -3.57 -0.48
C SER A 209 2.31 -4.49 -1.58
N ASP A 210 0.98 -4.66 -1.61
CA ASP A 210 0.25 -5.37 -2.68
C ASP A 210 0.26 -4.60 -4.02
N LEU A 211 0.63 -3.31 -4.02
CA LEU A 211 0.81 -2.52 -5.25
C LEU A 211 2.13 -2.82 -5.98
N PHE A 212 3.03 -3.61 -5.37
CA PHE A 212 4.38 -3.84 -5.88
C PHE A 212 4.55 -5.26 -6.46
N SER A 213 5.26 -5.35 -7.59
CA SER A 213 5.55 -6.61 -8.28
C SER A 213 6.57 -7.45 -7.49
N GLY A 214 7.53 -6.78 -6.87
CA GLY A 214 8.55 -7.40 -6.01
C GLY A 214 9.39 -6.34 -5.29
N ALA A 215 10.45 -6.79 -4.64
CA ALA A 215 11.42 -5.93 -3.96
C ALA A 215 12.82 -6.53 -3.99
N SER A 216 13.83 -5.69 -3.76
CA SER A 216 15.22 -6.13 -3.58
C SER A 216 15.91 -5.38 -2.46
N VAL A 217 16.70 -6.11 -1.68
CA VAL A 217 17.45 -5.65 -0.52
C VAL A 217 18.93 -5.52 -0.89
N LYS A 218 19.60 -4.48 -0.41
CA LYS A 218 21.05 -4.29 -0.51
C LYS A 218 21.61 -3.87 0.84
N PHE A 219 22.56 -4.62 1.38
CA PHE A 219 23.17 -4.35 2.68
C PHE A 219 24.36 -3.37 2.64
N ASN A 220 24.81 -2.96 1.45
CA ASN A 220 25.90 -1.98 1.33
C ASN A 220 25.41 -0.57 1.72
N PRO A 221 26.17 0.19 2.53
CA PRO A 221 25.82 1.55 2.89
C PRO A 221 25.58 2.42 1.65
N VAL A 222 24.55 3.27 1.71
CA VAL A 222 24.27 4.29 0.69
C VAL A 222 24.21 5.66 1.34
N ALA A 223 24.40 6.72 0.55
CA ALA A 223 24.36 8.08 1.07
C ALA A 223 22.99 8.38 1.71
N GLY A 224 22.97 8.57 3.04
CA GLY A 224 21.74 8.81 3.82
C GLY A 224 21.05 7.55 4.37
N ALA A 225 21.63 6.37 4.20
CA ALA A 225 21.20 5.13 4.85
C ALA A 225 22.37 4.15 5.04
N LEU A 226 22.98 4.18 6.22
CA LEU A 226 24.16 3.36 6.56
C LEU A 226 23.88 1.86 6.74
N GLY A 227 22.63 1.46 6.98
CA GLY A 227 22.24 0.04 7.09
C GLY A 227 21.89 -0.61 5.76
N GLY A 228 21.84 0.16 4.67
CA GLY A 228 21.51 -0.31 3.33
C GLY A 228 20.16 0.19 2.81
N SER A 229 19.60 -0.52 1.84
CA SER A 229 18.39 -0.10 1.14
C SER A 229 17.48 -1.26 0.76
N VAL A 230 16.17 -0.99 0.73
CA VAL A 230 15.13 -1.86 0.18
C VAL A 230 14.43 -1.10 -0.94
N ASN A 231 14.52 -1.62 -2.16
CA ASN A 231 13.88 -1.05 -3.33
C ASN A 231 12.73 -1.92 -3.81
N TYR A 232 11.50 -1.45 -3.58
CA TYR A 232 10.29 -1.98 -4.19
C TYR A 232 10.27 -1.70 -5.70
N ARG A 233 9.60 -2.57 -6.45
CA ARG A 233 9.45 -2.49 -7.90
C ARG A 233 7.99 -2.36 -8.26
N THR A 234 7.67 -1.42 -9.14
CA THR A 234 6.32 -1.27 -9.70
C THR A 234 6.00 -2.36 -10.73
N LEU A 235 4.78 -2.36 -11.24
CA LEU A 235 4.43 -3.14 -12.43
C LEU A 235 4.84 -2.37 -13.69
N GLU A 236 5.48 -3.05 -14.64
CA GLU A 236 6.00 -2.42 -15.85
C GLU A 236 5.09 -2.66 -17.08
N PRO A 237 5.03 -1.71 -18.03
CA PRO A 237 4.35 -1.94 -19.30
C PRO A 237 5.02 -3.03 -20.17
N THR A 238 4.21 -3.95 -20.68
CA THR A 238 4.57 -4.93 -21.73
C THR A 238 4.13 -4.46 -23.11
N ARG A 239 4.59 -5.09 -24.20
CA ARG A 239 4.02 -4.80 -25.54
C ARG A 239 2.63 -5.37 -25.68
N SER A 240 2.49 -6.62 -25.24
CA SER A 240 1.24 -7.34 -25.20
C SER A 240 0.39 -6.87 -24.02
N TRP A 241 -0.93 -6.83 -24.20
CA TRP A 241 -1.86 -6.57 -23.11
C TRP A 241 -2.00 -7.82 -22.24
N VAL A 242 -1.75 -7.67 -20.95
CA VAL A 242 -1.90 -8.67 -19.90
C VAL A 242 -2.76 -8.09 -18.77
N PHE A 243 -3.74 -8.86 -18.30
CA PHE A 243 -4.62 -8.52 -17.20
C PHE A 243 -4.47 -9.57 -16.09
N GLY A 244 -4.27 -9.13 -14.86
CA GLY A 244 -4.18 -9.98 -13.68
C GLY A 244 -5.35 -9.79 -12.72
N VAL A 245 -5.77 -10.87 -12.08
CA VAL A 245 -6.66 -10.85 -10.92
C VAL A 245 -6.12 -11.83 -9.90
N SER A 246 -5.85 -11.37 -8.67
CA SER A 246 -5.58 -12.22 -7.52
C SER A 246 -6.63 -12.00 -6.44
N GLN A 247 -7.06 -13.09 -5.81
CA GLN A 247 -8.04 -13.13 -4.73
C GLN A 247 -7.49 -14.01 -3.61
N MET A 248 -7.23 -13.42 -2.44
CA MET A 248 -6.87 -14.15 -1.23
C MET A 248 -8.06 -14.18 -0.28
N PHE A 249 -8.33 -15.31 0.34
CA PHE A 249 -9.20 -15.44 1.51
C PHE A 249 -8.51 -16.27 2.58
N GLY A 250 -8.69 -15.92 3.85
CA GLY A 250 -8.15 -16.69 4.97
C GLY A 250 -9.03 -16.70 6.20
N ASN A 251 -8.52 -17.28 7.29
CA ASN A 251 -9.10 -17.11 8.62
C ASN A 251 -8.91 -15.66 9.13
N LEU A 252 -9.53 -15.32 10.25
CA LEU A 252 -9.52 -13.95 10.81
C LEU A 252 -10.02 -12.90 9.80
N SER A 253 -11.04 -13.27 9.03
CA SER A 253 -11.64 -12.48 7.95
C SER A 253 -10.63 -11.91 6.94
N ALA A 254 -9.43 -12.52 6.86
CA ALA A 254 -8.39 -12.08 5.96
C ALA A 254 -8.87 -12.19 4.51
N SER A 255 -8.75 -11.11 3.75
CA SER A 255 -9.08 -11.06 2.34
C SER A 255 -8.17 -10.08 1.62
N SER A 256 -7.79 -10.39 0.38
CA SER A 256 -7.13 -9.43 -0.50
C SER A 256 -7.64 -9.57 -1.93
N THR A 257 -7.77 -8.45 -2.61
CA THR A 257 -8.10 -8.31 -4.03
C THR A 257 -7.00 -7.49 -4.68
N ILE A 258 -6.30 -8.09 -5.64
CA ILE A 258 -5.35 -7.38 -6.49
C ILE A 258 -5.86 -7.49 -7.92
N LEU A 259 -6.02 -6.36 -8.60
CA LEU A 259 -6.31 -6.30 -10.03
C LEU A 259 -5.10 -5.65 -10.70
N SER A 260 -4.60 -6.21 -11.79
CA SER A 260 -3.52 -5.60 -12.57
C SER A 260 -3.82 -5.57 -14.05
N MET A 261 -3.19 -4.63 -14.74
CA MET A 261 -3.29 -4.45 -16.18
C MET A 261 -1.98 -3.84 -16.67
N GLN A 262 -1.39 -4.40 -17.72
CA GLN A 262 -0.18 -3.88 -18.36
C GLN A 262 -0.26 -4.12 -19.87
N GLY A 263 0.35 -3.24 -20.67
CA GLY A 263 0.35 -3.34 -22.13
C GLY A 263 0.74 -2.02 -22.81
N SER A 264 0.80 -2.02 -24.14
CA SER A 264 1.15 -0.82 -24.92
C SER A 264 0.16 -0.53 -26.06
N VAL A 265 0.08 0.74 -26.44
CA VAL A 265 -0.64 1.24 -27.63
C VAL A 265 0.30 2.16 -28.40
N GLY A 266 0.88 1.63 -29.48
CA GLY A 266 2.02 2.30 -30.12
C GLY A 266 3.20 2.39 -29.17
N ASP A 267 3.81 3.58 -29.07
CA ASP A 267 4.95 3.83 -28.18
C ASP A 267 4.55 4.08 -26.71
N LEU A 268 3.24 4.21 -26.41
CA LEU A 268 2.74 4.43 -25.05
C LEU A 268 2.45 3.09 -24.34
N GLY A 269 3.33 2.72 -23.42
CA GLY A 269 3.11 1.69 -22.41
C GLY A 269 2.29 2.19 -21.22
N VAL A 270 1.43 1.33 -20.70
CA VAL A 270 0.58 1.52 -19.54
C VAL A 270 0.74 0.31 -18.62
N ALA A 271 0.86 0.56 -17.32
CA ALA A 271 0.68 -0.42 -16.26
C ALA A 271 -0.21 0.17 -15.16
N TYR A 272 -1.06 -0.65 -14.55
CA TYR A 272 -2.00 -0.29 -13.50
C TYR A 272 -2.16 -1.44 -12.52
N VAL A 273 -2.22 -1.12 -11.23
CA VAL A 273 -2.53 -2.07 -10.15
C VAL A 273 -3.54 -1.43 -9.21
N HIS A 274 -4.59 -2.16 -8.87
CA HIS A 274 -5.50 -1.85 -7.77
C HIS A 274 -5.32 -2.90 -6.68
N SER A 275 -5.23 -2.50 -5.42
CA SER A 275 -5.20 -3.42 -4.28
C SER A 275 -6.26 -3.03 -3.24
N PHE A 276 -6.89 -4.03 -2.63
CA PHE A 276 -7.68 -3.86 -1.41
C PHE A 276 -7.52 -5.10 -0.55
N ARG A 277 -7.12 -4.91 0.70
CA ARG A 277 -6.90 -5.94 1.71
C ARG A 277 -7.69 -5.59 2.97
N GLY A 278 -8.32 -6.60 3.55
CA GLY A 278 -8.95 -6.52 4.86
C GLY A 278 -8.54 -7.70 5.74
N SER A 279 -8.46 -7.49 7.05
CA SER A 279 -8.31 -8.54 8.05
C SER A 279 -8.92 -8.06 9.38
N VAL A 280 -9.17 -8.98 10.30
CA VAL A 280 -9.54 -8.62 11.68
C VAL A 280 -8.55 -9.21 12.69
N ASN A 281 -8.44 -8.57 13.85
CA ASN A 281 -7.70 -9.08 14.99
C ASN A 281 -8.39 -10.31 15.61
N LEU A 282 -7.68 -11.12 16.38
CA LEU A 282 -8.27 -12.19 17.20
C LEU A 282 -9.33 -11.67 18.19
N LEU A 283 -9.16 -10.44 18.67
CA LEU A 283 -10.03 -9.75 19.62
C LEU A 283 -11.26 -9.09 18.96
N ASP A 284 -11.39 -9.14 17.63
CA ASP A 284 -12.54 -8.59 16.91
C ASP A 284 -13.83 -9.34 17.24
N GLU A 285 -14.93 -8.58 17.36
CA GLU A 285 -16.23 -9.01 17.89
C GLU A 285 -16.21 -9.61 19.32
N GLN A 286 -15.05 -9.71 19.99
CA GLN A 286 -14.99 -10.17 21.37
C GLN A 286 -15.58 -9.14 22.32
N LYS A 287 -16.22 -9.61 23.38
CA LYS A 287 -16.81 -8.76 24.40
C LYS A 287 -16.14 -9.03 25.76
N TYR A 288 -15.44 -8.03 26.27
CA TYR A 288 -14.75 -8.05 27.54
C TYR A 288 -14.70 -6.63 28.16
N LEU A 289 -14.44 -6.57 29.46
CA LEU A 289 -14.12 -5.34 30.19
C LEU A 289 -12.65 -4.97 29.95
N ASP A 290 -12.38 -3.73 29.56
CA ASP A 290 -11.05 -3.18 29.34
C ASP A 290 -10.68 -2.04 30.32
N ALA A 291 -9.48 -1.49 30.17
CA ALA A 291 -9.00 -0.35 30.96
C ALA A 291 -9.80 0.95 30.72
N SER A 292 -10.62 1.04 29.67
CA SER A 292 -11.59 2.12 29.51
C SER A 292 -12.71 2.07 30.55
N GLY A 293 -12.86 0.96 31.26
CA GLY A 293 -13.90 0.74 32.26
C GLY A 293 -15.25 0.29 31.67
N PHE A 294 -15.29 -0.12 30.40
CA PHE A 294 -16.52 -0.60 29.75
C PHE A 294 -16.41 -2.05 29.27
N ASP A 295 -17.52 -2.78 29.41
CA ASP A 295 -17.70 -4.12 28.86
C ASP A 295 -18.45 -4.02 27.53
N TYR A 296 -17.70 -3.96 26.42
CA TYR A 296 -18.22 -3.70 25.07
C TYR A 296 -17.65 -4.65 24.02
N THR A 297 -18.32 -4.73 22.86
CA THR A 297 -17.84 -5.49 21.70
C THR A 297 -16.69 -4.71 21.06
N HIS A 298 -15.49 -5.26 21.18
CA HIS A 298 -14.28 -4.71 20.61
C HIS A 298 -14.29 -4.87 19.09
N GLN A 299 -13.75 -3.86 18.40
CA GLN A 299 -13.59 -3.85 16.96
C GLN A 299 -12.10 -3.85 16.66
N GLY A 300 -11.67 -4.73 15.76
CA GLY A 300 -10.27 -4.96 15.44
C GLY A 300 -10.04 -5.08 13.94
N ALA A 301 -10.90 -4.49 13.11
CA ALA A 301 -10.76 -4.54 11.67
C ALA A 301 -9.60 -3.64 11.20
N SER A 302 -8.87 -4.14 10.21
CA SER A 302 -7.82 -3.43 9.49
C SER A 302 -8.07 -3.55 8.01
N GLN A 303 -8.03 -2.43 7.29
CA GLN A 303 -8.18 -2.35 5.84
C GLN A 303 -7.03 -1.52 5.27
N THR A 304 -6.42 -1.99 4.19
CA THR A 304 -5.38 -1.27 3.44
C THR A 304 -5.60 -1.49 1.95
N GLY A 305 -5.48 -0.45 1.15
CA GLY A 305 -5.72 -0.56 -0.29
C GLY A 305 -5.33 0.70 -1.04
N GLY A 306 -5.29 0.61 -2.37
CA GLY A 306 -4.78 1.69 -3.18
C GLY A 306 -4.76 1.40 -4.68
N ASP A 307 -4.23 2.37 -5.41
CA ASP A 307 -4.07 2.35 -6.85
C ASP A 307 -2.63 2.75 -7.21
N LEU A 308 -2.06 2.09 -8.19
CA LEU A 308 -0.82 2.47 -8.86
C LEU A 308 -1.10 2.55 -10.35
N ILE A 309 -0.63 3.59 -11.01
CA ILE A 309 -0.59 3.71 -12.47
C ILE A 309 0.80 4.17 -12.90
N LYS A 310 1.35 3.52 -13.92
CA LYS A 310 2.62 3.85 -14.55
C LYS A 310 2.41 3.98 -16.05
N LEU A 311 2.80 5.11 -16.61
CA LEU A 311 2.80 5.39 -18.04
C LEU A 311 4.25 5.47 -18.49
N ARG A 312 4.61 4.90 -19.65
CA ARG A 312 5.95 5.04 -20.25
C ARG A 312 5.81 5.30 -21.74
N THR A 313 6.53 6.26 -22.29
CA THR A 313 6.55 6.53 -23.74
C THR A 313 7.99 6.66 -24.23
N LEU A 314 8.27 6.16 -25.42
CA LEU A 314 9.51 6.48 -26.13
C LEU A 314 9.42 7.89 -26.74
N VAL A 315 10.54 8.61 -26.73
CA VAL A 315 10.68 9.94 -27.35
C VAL A 315 11.97 9.97 -28.17
N GLY A 316 11.85 10.13 -29.48
CA GLY A 316 13.00 10.19 -30.38
C GLY A 316 13.79 8.87 -30.55
N GLY A 317 13.25 7.74 -30.08
CA GLY A 317 13.82 6.40 -30.27
C GLY A 317 15.01 6.04 -29.36
N THR A 318 15.58 7.00 -28.63
CA THR A 318 16.70 6.76 -27.68
C THR A 318 16.43 7.26 -26.26
N ASN A 319 15.27 7.88 -26.03
CA ASN A 319 14.85 8.36 -24.73
C ASN A 319 13.50 7.75 -24.37
N SER A 320 13.23 7.58 -23.08
CA SER A 320 11.92 7.16 -22.59
C SER A 320 11.51 7.98 -21.37
N ILE A 321 10.30 8.55 -21.44
CA ILE A 321 9.70 9.29 -20.33
C ILE A 321 8.70 8.36 -19.65
N SER A 322 8.77 8.26 -18.34
CA SER A 322 7.80 7.53 -17.52
C SER A 322 7.19 8.43 -16.45
N ALA A 323 5.91 8.23 -16.17
CA ALA A 323 5.18 8.92 -15.11
C ALA A 323 4.49 7.87 -14.24
N THR A 324 4.70 7.94 -12.92
CA THR A 324 4.09 7.03 -11.95
C THR A 324 3.25 7.82 -10.96
N TYR A 325 2.04 7.33 -10.69
CA TYR A 325 1.19 7.80 -9.61
C TYR A 325 0.79 6.60 -8.75
N LEU A 326 0.94 6.74 -7.44
CA LEU A 326 0.50 5.77 -6.45
C LEU A 326 -0.35 6.50 -5.42
N SER A 327 -1.45 5.89 -5.00
CA SER A 327 -2.22 6.26 -3.82
C SER A 327 -2.51 5.02 -2.99
N SER A 328 -2.40 5.15 -1.67
CA SER A 328 -2.61 4.10 -0.67
C SER A 328 -3.40 4.70 0.49
N ASN A 329 -4.34 3.95 1.03
CA ASN A 329 -5.22 4.34 2.12
C ASN A 329 -5.28 3.17 3.11
N GLY A 330 -5.21 3.49 4.40
CA GLY A 330 -5.35 2.55 5.50
C GLY A 330 -6.42 3.02 6.48
N TYR A 331 -7.17 2.07 7.03
CA TYR A 331 -8.11 2.27 8.11
C TYR A 331 -7.95 1.12 9.11
N ARG A 332 -7.89 1.41 10.40
CA ARG A 332 -7.84 0.40 11.46
C ARG A 332 -8.70 0.85 12.63
N ASP A 333 -9.49 -0.04 13.20
CA ASP A 333 -10.10 0.22 14.51
C ASP A 333 -9.00 0.37 15.57
N ALA A 334 -9.15 1.30 16.51
CA ALA A 334 -8.18 1.49 17.57
C ALA A 334 -8.40 0.41 18.64
N LEU A 335 -7.54 -0.61 18.60
CA LEU A 335 -7.63 -1.80 19.45
C LEU A 335 -6.31 -1.99 20.19
N CYS A 336 -6.36 -1.84 21.51
CA CYS A 336 -5.24 -2.15 22.37
C CYS A 336 -5.18 -3.66 22.62
N ASN A 337 -4.05 -4.29 22.30
CA ASN A 337 -3.87 -5.75 22.34
C ASN A 337 -2.95 -6.22 23.49
N VAL A 338 -2.86 -5.46 24.57
CA VAL A 338 -2.01 -5.74 25.74
C VAL A 338 -2.88 -6.17 26.93
N PHE A 339 -2.40 -7.15 27.69
CA PHE A 339 -2.99 -7.58 28.96
C PHE A 339 -1.89 -7.75 30.02
N ASN A 340 -1.72 -6.71 30.82
CA ASN A 340 -0.67 -6.53 31.84
C ASN A 340 -1.20 -5.94 33.17
N GLY A 341 -2.52 -5.87 33.34
CA GLY A 341 -3.19 -5.37 34.53
C GLY A 341 -4.33 -6.28 35.01
N VAL A 342 -5.29 -5.71 35.75
CA VAL A 342 -6.48 -6.46 36.24
C VAL A 342 -7.42 -6.82 35.08
N VAL A 343 -7.42 -6.00 34.04
CA VAL A 343 -8.15 -6.16 32.78
C VAL A 343 -7.20 -5.85 31.61
N PRO A 344 -7.52 -6.27 30.37
CA PRO A 344 -6.78 -5.82 29.19
C PRO A 344 -6.80 -4.30 29.04
N CYS A 345 -5.79 -3.74 28.38
CA CYS A 345 -5.83 -2.34 27.98
C CYS A 345 -6.93 -2.11 26.93
N GLY A 346 -7.36 -0.85 26.80
CA GLY A 346 -8.30 -0.45 25.78
C GLY A 346 -8.72 1.00 25.92
N TYR A 347 -9.47 1.48 24.92
CA TYR A 347 -9.77 2.90 24.73
C TYR A 347 -11.26 3.20 24.86
N GLY A 348 -12.13 2.18 24.89
CA GLY A 348 -13.57 2.37 24.71
C GLY A 348 -13.99 2.36 23.23
N PRO A 349 -15.31 2.33 22.95
CA PRO A 349 -15.86 2.13 21.62
C PRO A 349 -15.73 3.36 20.70
N GLY A 350 -15.58 3.12 19.40
CA GLY A 350 -15.68 4.16 18.36
C GLY A 350 -14.40 4.97 18.09
N ASN A 351 -13.25 4.46 18.53
CA ASN A 351 -11.94 5.04 18.27
C ASN A 351 -11.27 4.34 17.06
N TYR A 352 -10.52 5.07 16.23
CA TYR A 352 -9.90 4.51 15.01
C TYR A 352 -8.64 5.26 14.55
N ASN A 353 -7.92 4.62 13.63
CA ASN A 353 -6.73 5.13 12.97
C ASN A 353 -6.97 5.16 11.45
N ASP A 354 -6.74 6.31 10.81
CA ASP A 354 -6.77 6.43 9.35
C ASP A 354 -5.42 6.91 8.82
N ASN A 355 -5.01 6.40 7.66
CA ASN A 355 -3.82 6.88 6.97
C ASN A 355 -4.02 6.96 5.46
N HIS A 356 -3.23 7.83 4.83
CA HIS A 356 -3.18 8.05 3.41
C HIS A 356 -1.73 8.31 3.01
N PHE A 357 -1.31 7.72 1.89
CA PHE A 357 -0.03 7.98 1.25
C PHE A 357 -0.25 8.14 -0.26
N ALA A 358 0.40 9.11 -0.86
CA ALA A 358 0.45 9.30 -2.30
C ALA A 358 1.88 9.57 -2.75
N LEU A 359 2.25 9.05 -3.93
CA LEU A 359 3.51 9.33 -4.61
C LEU A 359 3.20 9.70 -6.06
N GLU A 360 3.80 10.77 -6.53
CA GLU A 360 3.77 11.22 -7.92
C GLU A 360 5.22 11.33 -8.41
N SER A 361 5.54 10.78 -9.58
CA SER A 361 6.87 10.91 -10.16
C SER A 361 6.86 10.99 -11.69
N LEU A 362 7.87 11.68 -12.21
CA LEU A 362 8.17 11.82 -13.64
C LEU A 362 9.66 11.54 -13.83
N ALA A 363 10.00 10.48 -14.56
CA ALA A 363 11.38 10.10 -14.87
C ALA A 363 11.65 10.11 -16.38
N ASP A 364 12.66 10.87 -16.80
CA ASP A 364 13.20 10.87 -18.17
C ASP A 364 14.51 10.08 -18.20
N THR A 365 14.56 9.05 -19.04
CA THR A 365 15.72 8.20 -19.27
C THR A 365 16.24 8.44 -20.68
N ALA A 366 17.50 8.83 -20.85
CA ALA A 366 18.07 9.23 -22.13
C ALA A 366 19.42 8.55 -22.40
N LEU A 367 19.63 8.07 -23.63
CA LEU A 367 20.90 7.51 -24.13
C LEU A 367 21.65 8.54 -24.99
N VAL A 368 22.54 9.32 -24.36
CA VAL A 368 23.38 10.32 -25.03
C VAL A 368 24.71 9.70 -25.43
N GLY A 369 24.79 9.22 -26.67
CA GLY A 369 25.92 8.40 -27.11
C GLY A 369 25.98 7.09 -26.31
N MET A 370 27.15 6.74 -25.76
CA MET A 370 27.28 5.57 -24.87
C MET A 370 27.07 5.93 -23.38
N THR A 371 26.54 7.12 -23.08
CA THR A 371 26.17 7.53 -21.71
C THR A 371 24.67 7.31 -21.50
N THR A 372 24.28 6.56 -20.47
CA THR A 372 22.89 6.50 -20.00
C THR A 372 22.69 7.55 -18.91
N MET A 373 21.56 8.24 -18.94
CA MET A 373 21.15 9.21 -17.92
C MET A 373 19.68 8.95 -17.55
N GLN A 374 19.34 9.12 -16.28
CA GLN A 374 17.97 9.07 -15.78
C GLN A 374 17.75 10.21 -14.79
N LEU A 375 16.85 11.13 -15.11
CA LEU A 375 16.41 12.23 -14.24
C LEU A 375 14.98 11.93 -13.78
N SER A 376 14.78 11.77 -12.47
CA SER A 376 13.47 11.57 -11.84
C SER A 376 13.11 12.76 -10.97
N LEU A 377 11.95 13.36 -11.20
CA LEU A 377 11.31 14.34 -10.31
C LEU A 377 10.19 13.63 -9.55
N TYR A 378 10.01 13.92 -8.27
CA TYR A 378 8.98 13.26 -7.47
C TYR A 378 8.42 14.12 -6.33
N GLY A 379 7.21 13.78 -5.90
CA GLY A 379 6.58 14.27 -4.70
C GLY A 379 5.86 13.14 -3.98
N THR A 380 5.90 13.15 -2.65
CA THR A 380 5.05 12.30 -1.82
C THR A 380 4.22 13.16 -0.88
N GLN A 381 3.02 12.70 -0.59
CA GLN A 381 2.14 13.26 0.42
C GLN A 381 1.67 12.12 1.33
N SER A 382 1.65 12.38 2.63
CA SER A 382 1.18 11.47 3.65
C SER A 382 0.32 12.23 4.64
N SER A 383 -0.70 11.56 5.17
CA SER A 383 -1.43 12.02 6.35
C SER A 383 -1.88 10.82 7.13
N ALA A 384 -1.73 10.86 8.45
CA ALA A 384 -2.26 9.82 9.33
C ALA A 384 -2.90 10.49 10.55
N SER A 385 -4.11 10.06 10.90
CA SER A 385 -4.83 10.50 12.08
C SER A 385 -5.06 9.33 13.03
N HIS A 386 -4.92 9.65 14.32
CA HIS A 386 -5.15 8.76 15.45
C HIS A 386 -6.32 9.38 16.21
N ASP A 387 -7.53 8.91 15.90
CA ASP A 387 -8.78 9.43 16.44
C ASP A 387 -9.17 8.63 17.69
N LEU A 388 -8.69 9.13 18.83
CA LEU A 388 -9.08 8.69 20.16
C LEU A 388 -10.08 9.66 20.81
N LEU A 389 -10.92 10.33 20.01
CA LEU A 389 -11.87 11.34 20.52
C LEU A 389 -13.00 10.72 21.36
N GLN A 390 -13.21 9.41 21.29
CA GLN A 390 -14.10 8.65 22.17
C GLN A 390 -13.32 7.84 23.22
N ARG A 391 -12.11 8.27 23.60
CA ARG A 391 -11.32 7.56 24.62
C ARG A 391 -11.89 7.73 26.02
N TYR A 392 -11.95 6.61 26.74
CA TYR A 392 -12.23 6.55 28.18
C TYR A 392 -11.10 5.83 28.91
N ILE A 393 -10.95 6.13 30.20
CA ILE A 393 -10.03 5.48 31.14
C ILE A 393 -10.75 5.36 32.47
N ALA A 394 -10.85 4.15 33.03
CA ALA A 394 -11.59 3.90 34.28
C ALA A 394 -13.04 4.45 34.30
N GLY A 395 -13.73 4.41 33.17
CA GLY A 395 -15.07 4.97 32.97
C GLY A 395 -15.13 6.51 32.84
N VAL A 396 -13.98 7.20 32.96
CA VAL A 396 -13.86 8.65 32.80
C VAL A 396 -13.54 8.99 31.35
N TYR A 397 -14.30 9.92 30.77
CA TYR A 397 -14.06 10.42 29.41
C TYR A 397 -12.74 11.22 29.38
N ALA A 398 -11.77 10.70 28.63
CA ALA A 398 -10.40 11.20 28.58
C ALA A 398 -9.94 11.25 27.11
N PRO A 399 -10.60 12.05 26.25
CA PRO A 399 -10.34 12.05 24.81
C PRO A 399 -8.87 12.35 24.52
N PHE A 400 -8.38 11.83 23.40
CA PHE A 400 -7.07 12.14 22.84
C PHE A 400 -7.18 12.21 21.31
N GLY A 401 -6.09 12.58 20.65
CA GLY A 401 -5.95 12.35 19.23
C GLY A 401 -4.96 13.30 18.58
N SER A 402 -4.40 12.86 17.47
CA SER A 402 -3.44 13.63 16.69
C SER A 402 -3.67 13.43 15.20
N ALA A 403 -3.48 14.49 14.42
CA ALA A 403 -3.38 14.42 12.97
C ALA A 403 -1.97 14.81 12.56
N SER A 404 -1.32 13.90 11.83
CA SER A 404 0.00 14.10 11.24
C SER A 404 -0.14 14.27 9.73
N SER A 405 0.72 15.11 9.15
CA SER A 405 0.86 15.24 7.70
C SER A 405 2.32 15.41 7.31
N GLY A 406 2.70 14.84 6.17
CA GLY A 406 4.05 14.92 5.64
C GLY A 406 4.03 15.10 4.13
N THR A 407 4.84 16.03 3.62
CA THR A 407 5.07 16.20 2.18
C THR A 407 6.56 16.19 1.90
N THR A 408 7.00 15.32 1.00
CA THR A 408 8.37 15.31 0.46
C THR A 408 8.33 15.68 -1.02
N ARG A 409 9.32 16.42 -1.49
CA ARG A 409 9.52 16.71 -2.92
C ARG A 409 10.99 16.57 -3.24
N GLY A 410 11.33 16.04 -4.41
CA GLY A 410 12.72 15.85 -4.77
C GLY A 410 13.00 15.64 -6.24
N ALA A 411 14.29 15.56 -6.53
CA ALA A 411 14.87 15.18 -7.80
C ALA A 411 15.99 14.17 -7.54
N ALA A 412 16.10 13.16 -8.42
CA ALA A 412 17.18 12.21 -8.47
C ALA A 412 17.73 12.20 -9.91
N LEU A 413 19.05 12.24 -10.08
CA LEU A 413 19.73 12.12 -11.37
C LEU A 413 20.81 11.06 -11.25
N SER A 414 20.68 9.97 -11.99
CA SER A 414 21.76 9.00 -12.18
C SER A 414 22.31 9.08 -13.60
N ALA A 415 23.61 8.84 -13.78
CA ALA A 415 24.22 8.70 -15.09
C ALA A 415 25.32 7.63 -15.06
N GLN A 416 25.50 6.87 -16.14
CA GLN A 416 26.64 5.96 -16.31
C GLN A 416 27.43 6.39 -17.55
N LEU A 417 28.69 6.74 -17.35
CA LEU A 417 29.62 7.30 -18.34
C LEU A 417 30.73 6.28 -18.63
N PRO A 418 30.94 5.89 -19.91
CA PRO A 418 32.01 4.96 -20.30
C PRO A 418 33.34 5.71 -20.43
N ALA A 419 34.14 5.73 -19.37
CA ALA A 419 35.40 6.48 -19.32
C ALA A 419 36.58 5.66 -19.89
N LYS A 420 36.58 5.42 -21.21
CA LYS A 420 37.46 4.46 -21.92
C LYS A 420 37.00 3.00 -21.71
N GLU A 421 37.68 2.05 -22.35
CA GLU A 421 37.20 0.66 -22.49
C GLU A 421 37.11 -0.13 -21.16
N LYS A 422 37.82 0.30 -20.11
CA LYS A 422 37.91 -0.43 -18.82
C LYS A 422 37.21 0.24 -17.64
N HIS A 423 36.74 1.48 -17.77
CA HIS A 423 36.13 2.21 -16.65
C HIS A 423 34.64 2.46 -16.92
N THR A 424 33.85 2.38 -15.87
CA THR A 424 32.42 2.71 -15.87
C THR A 424 32.17 3.68 -14.72
N ILE A 425 32.09 4.98 -15.03
CA ILE A 425 31.87 6.03 -14.04
C ILE A 425 30.38 6.23 -13.87
N SER A 426 29.83 5.86 -12.71
CA SER A 426 28.46 6.15 -12.32
C SER A 426 28.39 7.42 -11.49
N LEU A 427 27.52 8.34 -11.87
CA LEU A 427 27.15 9.52 -11.07
C LEU A 427 25.76 9.28 -10.48
N GLN A 428 25.54 9.68 -9.24
CA GLN A 428 24.23 9.79 -8.63
C GLN A 428 24.12 11.14 -7.91
N LEU A 429 22.99 11.81 -8.08
CA LEU A 429 22.65 13.09 -7.48
C LEU A 429 21.24 12.97 -6.93
N ASN A 430 21.02 13.37 -5.69
CA ASN A 430 19.69 13.45 -5.08
C ASN A 430 19.51 14.81 -4.43
N ALA A 431 18.31 15.37 -4.49
CA ALA A 431 17.93 16.58 -3.77
C ALA A 431 16.49 16.41 -3.31
N THR A 432 16.22 16.60 -2.03
CA THR A 432 14.92 16.37 -1.40
C THR A 432 14.62 17.49 -0.40
N SER A 433 13.36 17.84 -0.27
CA SER A 433 12.84 18.76 0.74
C SER A 433 11.59 18.13 1.34
N GLN A 434 11.56 18.02 2.67
CA GLN A 434 10.47 17.44 3.43
C GLN A 434 9.92 18.49 4.40
N ALA A 435 8.59 18.53 4.51
CA ALA A 435 7.89 19.15 5.61
C ALA A 435 7.03 18.08 6.29
N SER A 436 7.02 18.05 7.62
CA SER A 436 6.10 17.24 8.41
C SER A 436 5.52 18.07 9.54
N SER A 437 4.28 17.78 9.91
CA SER A 437 3.58 18.37 11.05
C SER A 437 2.77 17.32 11.79
N SER A 438 2.62 17.51 13.09
CA SER A 438 1.72 16.79 13.98
C SER A 438 0.95 17.84 14.79
N VAL A 439 -0.37 17.71 14.82
CA VAL A 439 -1.28 18.64 15.47
C VAL A 439 -2.28 17.85 16.33
N PRO A 440 -2.55 18.25 17.58
CA PRO A 440 -3.63 17.67 18.38
C PRO A 440 -4.99 17.79 17.70
N LEU A 441 -5.85 16.79 17.87
CA LEU A 441 -7.28 16.89 17.61
C LEU A 441 -8.04 17.62 18.76
N ILE A 442 -7.43 17.75 19.94
CA ILE A 442 -8.00 18.44 21.11
C ILE A 442 -7.01 19.40 21.81
N PRO A 443 -7.44 20.57 22.32
CA PRO A 443 -6.53 21.54 22.94
C PRO A 443 -5.74 21.01 24.16
N SER A 444 -6.31 20.11 24.96
CA SER A 444 -5.64 19.53 26.14
C SER A 444 -4.44 18.64 25.78
N ALA A 445 -4.44 18.04 24.59
CA ALA A 445 -3.34 17.20 24.10
C ALA A 445 -2.18 18.01 23.47
N SER A 446 -2.24 19.35 23.44
CA SER A 446 -1.23 20.15 22.75
C SER A 446 0.17 20.01 23.33
N ALA A 447 0.30 19.88 24.65
CA ALA A 447 1.57 19.59 25.33
C ALA A 447 2.18 18.22 24.94
N PHE A 448 1.37 17.34 24.36
CA PHE A 448 1.68 15.93 24.10
C PHE A 448 1.59 15.54 22.61
N SER A 449 1.44 16.51 21.68
CA SER A 449 1.28 16.18 20.24
C SER A 449 1.71 17.23 19.20
N THR A 450 2.05 18.47 19.58
CA THR A 450 2.46 19.50 18.61
C THR A 450 3.91 19.36 18.17
N GLY A 451 4.15 19.19 16.87
CA GLY A 451 5.49 19.23 16.27
C GLY A 451 5.45 19.62 14.80
N SER A 452 6.47 20.32 14.29
CA SER A 452 6.58 20.63 12.86
C SER A 452 8.05 20.70 12.44
N ALA A 453 8.47 19.85 11.50
CA ALA A 453 9.82 19.85 10.96
C ALA A 453 9.80 20.22 9.49
N THR A 454 10.83 20.96 9.09
CA THR A 454 11.31 21.00 7.71
C THR A 454 12.76 20.55 7.66
N SER A 455 13.08 19.71 6.69
CA SER A 455 14.43 19.23 6.40
C SER A 455 14.65 19.31 4.89
N SER A 456 15.87 19.59 4.47
CA SER A 456 16.26 19.48 3.07
C SER A 456 17.59 18.75 3.00
N TYR A 457 17.63 17.70 2.20
CA TYR A 457 18.76 16.81 2.03
C TYR A 457 19.18 16.82 0.56
N SER A 458 20.47 16.95 0.29
CA SER A 458 21.04 16.71 -1.04
C SER A 458 22.22 15.77 -0.95
N SER A 459 22.42 14.90 -1.94
CA SER A 459 23.60 14.06 -2.04
C SER A 459 24.14 14.00 -3.46
N PHE A 460 25.43 13.72 -3.56
CA PHE A 460 26.17 13.45 -4.77
C PHE A 460 27.07 12.24 -4.50
N SER A 461 27.18 11.32 -5.45
CA SER A 461 28.23 10.30 -5.44
C SER A 461 28.73 10.02 -6.85
N VAL A 462 30.02 9.68 -6.93
CA VAL A 462 30.74 9.19 -8.08
C VAL A 462 31.23 7.79 -7.71
N VAL A 463 31.02 6.81 -8.57
CA VAL A 463 31.60 5.47 -8.48
C VAL A 463 32.37 5.24 -9.76
N ASP A 464 33.68 5.02 -9.73
CA ASP A 464 34.40 4.46 -10.87
C ASP A 464 34.55 2.96 -10.69
N THR A 465 34.07 2.17 -11.66
CA THR A 465 34.27 0.72 -11.71
C THR A 465 35.27 0.37 -12.81
N ILE A 466 36.44 -0.10 -12.38
CA ILE A 466 37.61 -0.44 -13.18
C ILE A 466 37.65 -1.96 -13.42
N HIS A 467 37.34 -2.38 -14.65
CA HIS A 467 37.48 -3.76 -15.10
C HIS A 467 38.96 -4.03 -15.43
N ALA A 468 39.74 -4.41 -14.42
CA ALA A 468 41.17 -4.64 -14.54
C ALA A 468 41.46 -5.79 -15.52
N ASN A 469 40.72 -6.89 -15.40
CA ASN A 469 40.68 -8.02 -16.33
C ASN A 469 39.32 -8.74 -16.24
N ASP A 470 39.19 -9.87 -16.94
CA ASP A 470 38.00 -10.72 -17.02
C ASP A 470 37.39 -11.14 -15.68
N HIS A 471 38.26 -11.25 -14.67
CA HIS A 471 38.00 -11.87 -13.39
C HIS A 471 38.16 -10.88 -12.22
N LEU A 472 38.61 -9.64 -12.46
CA LEU A 472 38.90 -8.66 -11.41
C LEU A 472 38.32 -7.30 -11.77
N THR A 473 37.29 -6.90 -11.02
CA THR A 473 36.78 -5.54 -10.97
C THR A 473 37.29 -4.87 -9.70
N LEU A 474 37.85 -3.67 -9.84
CA LEU A 474 38.12 -2.76 -8.72
C LEU A 474 37.14 -1.60 -8.83
N GLY A 475 36.73 -1.03 -7.72
CA GLY A 475 35.92 0.17 -7.72
C GLY A 475 36.34 1.12 -6.63
N GLU A 476 36.28 2.41 -6.92
CA GLU A 476 36.39 3.48 -5.95
C GLU A 476 35.10 4.30 -6.01
N HIS A 477 34.63 4.77 -4.87
CA HIS A 477 33.54 5.73 -4.85
C HIS A 477 33.82 6.85 -3.87
N ILE A 478 33.31 8.04 -4.20
CA ILE A 478 33.32 9.21 -3.36
C ILE A 478 32.01 9.97 -3.55
N GLY A 479 31.46 10.47 -2.46
CA GLY A 479 30.24 11.24 -2.44
C GLY A 479 30.17 12.14 -1.23
N ALA A 480 29.24 13.07 -1.27
CA ALA A 480 28.89 13.90 -0.14
C ALA A 480 27.37 13.99 -0.04
N ALA A 481 26.84 14.03 1.17
CA ALA A 481 25.48 14.49 1.39
C ALA A 481 25.49 15.74 2.27
N ASN A 482 24.43 16.53 2.23
CA ASN A 482 24.27 17.74 3.02
C ASN A 482 22.83 17.83 3.49
N SER A 483 22.63 18.11 4.77
CA SER A 483 21.32 18.36 5.36
C SER A 483 21.30 19.72 6.04
N ASN A 484 20.28 20.54 5.76
CA ASN A 484 20.17 21.91 6.27
C ASN A 484 20.21 22.05 7.79
N ARG A 485 20.01 20.96 8.55
CA ARG A 485 20.08 20.95 10.01
C ARG A 485 21.47 20.66 10.58
N MET A 486 22.37 19.99 9.85
CA MET A 486 23.66 19.50 10.40
C MET A 486 24.88 19.59 9.49
N GLY A 487 24.71 20.01 8.23
CA GLY A 487 25.81 20.21 7.29
C GLY A 487 26.18 18.97 6.48
N THR A 488 27.44 18.91 6.07
CA THR A 488 27.92 18.01 5.02
C THR A 488 28.54 16.73 5.57
N SER A 489 28.02 15.57 5.16
CA SER A 489 28.66 14.27 5.29
C SER A 489 29.51 13.94 4.05
N LEU A 490 30.57 13.15 4.24
CA LEU A 490 31.31 12.50 3.16
C LEU A 490 30.99 11.00 3.18
N LEU A 491 30.96 10.36 2.01
CA LEU A 491 31.02 8.92 1.79
C LEU A 491 32.20 8.66 0.86
N ALA A 492 33.08 7.73 1.18
CA ALA A 492 34.16 7.30 0.33
C ALA A 492 34.48 5.83 0.61
N GLY A 493 34.65 5.03 -0.43
CA GLY A 493 34.88 3.60 -0.27
C GLY A 493 35.62 2.98 -1.43
N ILE A 494 36.19 1.81 -1.17
CA ILE A 494 36.80 0.95 -2.18
C ILE A 494 36.10 -0.39 -2.19
N GLN A 495 35.90 -0.94 -3.37
CA GLN A 495 35.34 -2.27 -3.57
C GLN A 495 36.22 -3.09 -4.53
N ALA A 496 36.23 -4.40 -4.34
CA ALA A 496 36.88 -5.33 -5.25
C ALA A 496 35.97 -6.54 -5.45
N GLY A 497 35.79 -6.95 -6.71
CA GLY A 497 35.10 -8.18 -7.11
C GLY A 497 36.10 -9.07 -7.84
N TRP A 498 36.23 -10.33 -7.41
CA TRP A 498 37.16 -11.30 -7.97
C TRP A 498 36.45 -12.63 -8.26
N THR A 499 36.40 -13.04 -9.52
CA THR A 499 35.74 -14.26 -10.00
C THR A 499 36.77 -15.26 -10.54
N PRO A 500 37.65 -15.85 -9.70
CA PRO A 500 38.78 -16.67 -10.17
C PRO A 500 38.40 -17.91 -10.98
N THR A 501 37.17 -18.41 -10.84
CA THR A 501 36.65 -19.54 -11.60
C THR A 501 35.25 -19.17 -12.13
N SER A 502 34.63 -20.05 -12.92
CA SER A 502 33.21 -19.88 -13.28
C SER A 502 32.24 -20.24 -12.15
N SER A 503 32.75 -20.82 -11.06
CA SER A 503 31.99 -21.24 -9.88
C SER A 503 32.18 -20.32 -8.69
N ASP A 504 33.35 -19.71 -8.52
CA ASP A 504 33.71 -18.92 -7.34
C ASP A 504 33.74 -17.43 -7.66
N ALA A 505 33.03 -16.66 -6.84
CA ALA A 505 33.06 -15.21 -6.83
C ALA A 505 33.33 -14.70 -5.40
N PHE A 506 34.18 -13.71 -5.29
CA PHE A 506 34.51 -13.01 -4.05
C PHE A 506 34.23 -11.53 -4.26
N ALA A 507 33.66 -10.86 -3.26
CA ALA A 507 33.54 -9.42 -3.21
C ALA A 507 34.03 -8.90 -1.85
N GLY A 508 34.64 -7.73 -1.84
CA GLY A 508 34.97 -7.03 -0.60
C GLY A 508 34.81 -5.53 -0.77
N ASN A 509 34.31 -4.86 0.26
CA ASN A 509 34.17 -3.41 0.31
C ASN A 509 34.63 -2.85 1.66
N LEU A 510 35.26 -1.69 1.61
CA LEU A 510 35.68 -0.89 2.76
C LEU A 510 35.18 0.54 2.53
N ASP A 511 34.15 0.92 3.27
CA ASP A 511 33.40 2.15 3.08
C ASP A 511 33.46 3.01 4.34
N TYR A 512 34.00 4.22 4.21
CA TYR A 512 33.94 5.26 5.23
C TYR A 512 32.87 6.27 4.84
N GLY A 513 31.80 6.41 5.60
CA GLY A 513 30.71 7.30 5.23
C GLY A 513 29.84 7.77 6.36
N SER A 514 29.29 8.96 6.23
CA SER A 514 28.40 9.55 7.22
C SER A 514 26.94 9.54 6.78
N ASN A 515 26.07 9.14 7.70
CA ASN A 515 24.62 9.18 7.52
C ASN A 515 24.21 10.65 7.50
N GLY A 516 23.80 11.16 6.34
CA GLY A 516 23.28 12.53 6.26
C GLY A 516 22.05 12.66 7.15
N ALA A 517 21.96 13.77 7.89
CA ALA A 517 21.01 13.93 8.98
C ALA A 517 19.54 13.72 8.56
N GLY A 518 18.86 12.83 9.28
CA GLY A 518 17.40 12.80 9.30
C GLY A 518 16.79 14.03 9.95
N PRO A 519 15.49 14.28 9.71
CA PRO A 519 14.75 15.27 10.46
C PRO A 519 14.78 14.93 11.96
N ALA A 520 14.67 15.95 12.80
CA ALA A 520 14.54 15.73 14.24
C ALA A 520 13.30 14.86 14.50
N ARG A 521 13.49 13.70 15.15
CA ARG A 521 12.36 12.90 15.64
C ARG A 521 11.64 13.74 16.69
N PHE A 522 10.35 14.03 16.48
CA PHE A 522 9.51 14.61 17.52
C PHE A 522 9.21 13.54 18.55
N GLY A 523 10.17 13.32 19.45
CA GLY A 523 9.86 12.74 20.74
C GLY A 523 8.90 13.71 21.44
N VAL A 524 7.66 13.29 21.62
CA VAL A 524 6.69 14.06 22.40
C VAL A 524 6.42 13.26 23.67
N LEU A 525 6.33 13.94 24.80
CA LEU A 525 6.10 13.29 26.07
C LEU A 525 4.72 12.63 26.03
N THR A 526 4.69 11.33 26.30
CA THR A 526 3.43 10.58 26.37
C THR A 526 2.57 11.15 27.49
N ASP A 527 1.33 11.48 27.17
CA ASP A 527 0.26 11.80 28.11
C ASP A 527 0.25 10.73 29.24
N PRO A 528 0.22 11.10 30.55
CA PRO A 528 0.10 10.12 31.63
C PRO A 528 -1.03 9.10 31.45
N ALA A 529 -2.11 9.49 30.77
CA ALA A 529 -3.25 8.65 30.44
C ALA A 529 -3.02 7.68 29.25
N SER A 530 -1.92 7.81 28.53
CA SER A 530 -1.48 6.92 27.45
C SER A 530 -0.31 6.00 27.86
N LEU A 531 0.12 6.02 29.12
CA LEU A 531 1.19 5.14 29.60
C LEU A 531 0.71 3.68 29.67
N GLN A 532 1.54 2.75 29.19
CA GLN A 532 1.30 1.31 29.34
C GLN A 532 1.89 0.84 30.68
N PHE A 533 1.05 0.43 31.64
CA PHE A 533 1.50 0.00 32.97
C PHE A 533 1.62 -1.52 33.08
N GLU A 534 2.81 -2.04 33.39
CA GLU A 534 3.01 -3.44 33.82
C GLU A 534 2.82 -3.53 35.33
N CYS A 535 1.73 -4.16 35.74
CA CYS A 535 1.26 -4.15 37.12
C CYS A 535 1.99 -5.15 38.03
N SER A 536 2.78 -6.09 37.49
CA SER A 536 3.66 -6.95 38.29
C SER A 536 4.89 -6.23 38.84
N GLY A 537 5.44 -5.27 38.08
CA GLY A 537 6.79 -4.72 38.29
C GLY A 537 6.86 -3.29 38.86
N PRO A 538 5.73 -2.72 39.34
CA PRO A 538 5.44 -1.29 39.20
C PRO A 538 6.18 -0.57 38.06
N VAL A 539 5.97 -0.95 36.81
CA VAL A 539 6.62 -0.31 35.64
C VAL A 539 5.59 0.36 34.73
N GLY A 540 5.93 1.50 34.15
CA GLY A 540 5.16 2.15 33.09
C GLY A 540 6.03 2.46 31.88
N PHE A 541 5.47 2.35 30.68
CA PHE A 541 6.13 2.61 29.41
C PHE A 541 5.47 3.74 28.63
N GLY A 542 6.29 4.53 27.93
CA GLY A 542 5.84 5.57 27.00
C GLY A 542 6.97 6.01 26.07
N SER A 543 6.82 7.20 25.49
CA SER A 543 7.83 7.90 24.68
C SER A 543 8.05 9.32 25.21
N GLY A 544 9.18 9.94 24.85
CA GLY A 544 9.44 11.32 25.25
C GLY A 544 10.40 12.08 24.35
N PRO A 545 10.51 13.41 24.52
CA PRO A 545 11.51 14.22 23.83
C PRO A 545 12.91 13.70 24.12
N GLY A 546 13.70 13.57 23.06
CA GLY A 546 15.11 13.19 23.15
C GLY A 546 16.00 14.18 22.45
N GLU A 547 17.24 13.78 22.29
CA GLU A 547 18.26 14.55 21.61
C GLU A 547 18.01 14.55 20.09
N SER A 548 18.45 15.62 19.42
CA SER A 548 18.58 15.58 17.96
C SER A 548 19.73 14.65 17.57
N ALA A 549 19.65 14.02 16.40
CA ALA A 549 20.79 13.32 15.82
C ALA A 549 22.04 14.22 15.79
N GLY A 550 23.23 13.61 15.83
CA GLY A 550 24.51 14.23 15.48
C GLY A 550 25.00 13.80 14.09
N ASN A 551 26.15 14.31 13.65
CA ASN A 551 26.76 13.91 12.37
C ASN A 551 27.32 12.48 12.45
N GLN A 552 26.44 11.49 12.23
CA GLN A 552 26.77 10.08 12.32
C GLN A 552 27.85 9.73 11.28
N THR A 553 29.03 9.28 11.69
CA THR A 553 30.08 8.78 10.78
C THR A 553 30.20 7.28 10.94
N GLY A 554 30.56 6.55 9.88
CA GLY A 554 30.64 5.10 9.89
C GLY A 554 31.83 4.57 9.11
N LEU A 555 32.44 3.50 9.60
CA LEU A 555 33.41 2.69 8.87
C LEU A 555 32.84 1.27 8.74
N THR A 556 32.66 0.81 7.51
CA THR A 556 32.08 -0.48 7.16
C THR A 556 33.11 -1.30 6.41
N ALA A 557 33.31 -2.55 6.80
CA ALA A 557 34.08 -3.55 6.07
C ALA A 557 33.19 -4.78 5.87
N ARG A 558 33.00 -5.20 4.61
CA ARG A 558 32.28 -6.44 4.27
C ARG A 558 33.11 -7.27 3.30
N ALA A 559 33.05 -8.59 3.48
CA ALA A 559 33.60 -9.59 2.58
C ALA A 559 32.50 -10.61 2.26
N THR A 560 32.36 -10.98 0.99
CA THR A 560 31.33 -11.90 0.50
C THR A 560 31.99 -12.95 -0.40
N TRP A 561 31.55 -14.19 -0.30
CA TRP A 561 31.93 -15.30 -1.17
C TRP A 561 30.66 -15.97 -1.68
N GLN A 562 30.61 -16.25 -2.98
CA GLN A 562 29.55 -17.00 -3.65
C GLN A 562 30.18 -18.18 -4.38
N HIS A 563 29.62 -19.37 -4.21
CA HIS A 563 30.04 -20.59 -4.89
C HIS A 563 28.88 -21.27 -5.60
N ARG A 564 29.06 -21.57 -6.89
CA ARG A 564 28.08 -22.23 -7.76
C ARG A 564 28.48 -23.67 -8.03
N PHE A 565 27.68 -24.61 -7.51
CA PHE A 565 27.84 -26.06 -7.66
C PHE A 565 27.33 -26.57 -9.02
N GLY A 566 27.45 -25.77 -10.08
CA GLY A 566 26.91 -26.06 -11.41
C GLY A 566 25.38 -26.18 -11.39
N ALA A 567 24.84 -27.35 -11.74
CA ALA A 567 23.40 -27.60 -11.77
C ALA A 567 22.79 -27.95 -10.40
N ILE A 568 23.58 -27.94 -9.32
CA ILE A 568 23.13 -28.24 -7.94
C ILE A 568 22.70 -26.95 -7.21
N GLY A 569 22.99 -25.75 -7.74
CA GLY A 569 22.64 -24.46 -7.14
C GLY A 569 23.85 -23.68 -6.64
N GLU A 570 23.65 -22.76 -5.70
CA GLU A 570 24.68 -21.85 -5.19
C GLU A 570 24.58 -21.55 -3.69
N LEU A 571 25.70 -21.14 -3.10
CA LEU A 571 25.84 -20.77 -1.70
C LEU A 571 26.59 -19.43 -1.60
N THR A 572 26.04 -18.49 -0.84
CA THR A 572 26.60 -17.17 -0.60
C THR A 572 26.83 -16.98 0.90
N GLY A 573 28.07 -16.67 1.28
CA GLY A 573 28.47 -16.31 2.64
C GLY A 573 28.97 -14.87 2.69
N SER A 574 28.40 -14.04 3.55
CA SER A 574 28.85 -12.67 3.82
C SER A 574 29.34 -12.53 5.26
N ALA A 575 30.40 -11.74 5.47
CA ALA A 575 30.88 -11.34 6.78
C ALA A 575 31.02 -9.81 6.78
N TYR A 576 30.54 -9.15 7.83
CA TYR A 576 30.54 -7.70 7.92
C TYR A 576 30.94 -7.21 9.31
N HIS A 577 31.56 -6.02 9.36
CA HIS A 577 31.87 -5.28 10.56
C HIS A 577 31.75 -3.79 10.26
N GLN A 578 30.96 -3.08 11.06
CA GLN A 578 30.62 -1.68 10.87
C GLN A 578 30.62 -0.96 12.22
N VAL A 579 31.38 0.11 12.34
CA VAL A 579 31.39 0.99 13.51
C VAL A 579 30.83 2.34 13.10
N GLN A 580 29.74 2.76 13.73
CA GLN A 580 29.11 4.05 13.54
C GLN A 580 29.31 4.92 14.79
N TYR A 581 29.86 6.12 14.66
CA TYR A 581 30.04 7.10 15.73
C TYR A 581 28.93 8.15 15.71
N ASP A 582 28.67 8.79 16.85
CA ASP A 582 27.65 9.85 17.03
C ASP A 582 26.23 9.46 16.59
N THR A 583 25.92 8.17 16.68
CA THR A 583 24.62 7.60 16.30
C THR A 583 23.54 8.07 17.26
N LEU A 584 22.33 8.27 16.71
CA LEU A 584 21.11 8.49 17.47
C LEU A 584 20.45 7.14 17.71
N LEU A 585 20.52 6.63 18.94
CA LEU A 585 19.87 5.40 19.35
C LEU A 585 18.53 5.73 20.01
N ASN A 586 17.44 5.10 19.57
CA ASN A 586 16.17 5.18 20.27
C ASN A 586 16.18 4.20 21.44
N ALA A 587 16.16 4.70 22.68
CA ALA A 587 16.47 3.94 23.88
C ALA A 587 15.33 3.99 24.90
N LEU A 588 15.07 2.87 25.60
CA LEU A 588 14.21 2.87 26.79
C LEU A 588 15.01 3.42 27.99
N VAL A 589 14.84 4.71 28.25
CA VAL A 589 15.51 5.44 29.34
C VAL A 589 14.62 5.48 30.57
N ASN A 590 15.16 5.12 31.73
CA ASN A 590 14.46 5.22 33.00
C ASN A 590 14.28 6.70 33.42
N GLY A 591 13.11 7.06 33.92
CA GLY A 591 12.75 8.44 34.26
C GLY A 591 13.62 9.10 35.32
N SER A 592 14.32 8.31 36.15
CA SER A 592 15.33 8.81 37.10
C SER A 592 16.63 9.30 36.45
N ALA A 593 16.91 8.87 35.22
CA ALA A 593 18.10 9.27 34.45
C ALA A 593 17.87 10.51 33.58
N LEU A 594 16.61 10.93 33.43
CA LEU A 594 16.22 12.09 32.64
C LEU A 594 16.49 13.41 33.41
N PRO A 595 16.82 14.51 32.72
CA PRO A 595 17.25 15.74 33.36
C PRO A 595 16.16 16.39 34.24
N PRO A 596 16.52 17.14 35.29
CA PRO A 596 15.57 17.87 36.11
C PRO A 596 14.69 18.82 35.27
N GLY A 597 13.37 18.75 35.47
CA GLY A 597 12.39 19.54 34.71
C GLY A 597 11.92 18.92 33.40
N TYR A 598 12.38 17.71 33.04
CA TYR A 598 11.88 16.95 31.89
C TYR A 598 10.36 16.68 31.99
N PHE A 599 9.89 16.35 33.19
CA PHE A 599 8.47 16.09 33.47
C PHE A 599 7.76 17.37 33.92
N PRO A 600 6.58 17.69 33.37
CA PRO A 600 5.79 18.83 33.84
C PRO A 600 5.26 18.61 35.27
N PRO A 601 5.05 19.68 36.06
CA PRO A 601 4.47 19.56 37.39
C PRO A 601 3.13 18.80 37.37
N GLY A 602 2.98 17.82 38.26
CA GLY A 602 1.76 16.99 38.35
C GLY A 602 1.79 15.70 37.52
N TYR A 603 2.72 15.52 36.57
CA TYR A 603 2.79 14.34 35.69
C TYR A 603 2.68 13.00 36.44
N PHE A 604 3.52 12.80 37.46
CA PHE A 604 3.51 11.58 38.28
C PHE A 604 2.30 11.49 39.22
N GLY A 605 1.64 12.61 39.55
CA GLY A 605 0.39 12.60 40.31
C GLY A 605 -0.74 11.97 39.48
N THR A 606 -0.91 12.43 38.25
CA THR A 606 -1.88 11.85 37.31
C THR A 606 -1.52 10.41 36.93
N ALA A 607 -0.24 10.10 36.69
CA ALA A 607 0.19 8.72 36.44
C ALA A 607 -0.09 7.80 37.65
N GLN A 608 0.12 8.28 38.88
CA GLN A 608 -0.21 7.54 40.11
C GLN A 608 -1.71 7.29 40.25
N GLU A 609 -2.57 8.29 40.00
CA GLU A 609 -4.03 8.15 40.06
C GLU A 609 -4.54 7.09 39.07
N ILE A 610 -3.98 7.06 37.86
CA ILE A 610 -4.33 6.08 36.81
C ILE A 610 -3.78 4.69 37.17
N TYR A 611 -2.51 4.59 37.58
CA TYR A 611 -1.89 3.36 38.06
C TYR A 611 -2.67 2.73 39.23
N GLN A 612 -3.20 3.56 40.15
CA GLN A 612 -4.00 3.07 41.28
C GLN A 612 -5.45 2.70 40.92
N SER A 613 -5.95 3.08 39.76
CA SER A 613 -7.35 2.83 39.39
C SER A 613 -7.70 1.32 39.31
N ASP A 614 -8.95 1.00 39.65
CA ASP A 614 -9.44 -0.39 39.68
C ASP A 614 -9.44 -1.09 38.31
N SER A 615 -9.40 -0.32 37.21
CA SER A 615 -9.36 -0.83 35.83
C SER A 615 -7.96 -0.83 35.21
N VAL A 616 -6.91 -0.48 35.94
CA VAL A 616 -5.52 -0.58 35.47
C VAL A 616 -4.77 -1.61 36.32
N CYS A 617 -4.23 -1.21 37.48
CA CYS A 617 -3.50 -2.13 38.37
C CYS A 617 -4.22 -2.50 39.67
N GLY A 618 -5.43 -1.98 39.94
CA GLY A 618 -6.25 -2.47 41.05
C GLY A 618 -5.74 -2.06 42.45
N ASN A 619 -5.44 -0.77 42.64
CA ASN A 619 -4.92 -0.23 43.91
C ASN A 619 -3.63 -0.93 44.45
N PRO A 620 -2.55 -1.07 43.65
CA PRO A 620 -1.29 -1.67 44.08
C PRO A 620 -0.61 -0.85 45.19
N THR A 621 0.07 -1.55 46.09
CA THR A 621 0.81 -0.94 47.21
C THR A 621 2.16 -0.38 46.74
N GLY A 622 2.16 0.85 46.21
CA GLY A 622 3.39 1.54 45.82
C GLY A 622 3.15 2.96 45.32
N THR A 623 4.23 3.75 45.28
CA THR A 623 4.26 5.08 44.63
C THR A 623 4.96 4.97 43.29
N PHE A 624 4.22 5.22 42.21
CA PHE A 624 4.73 5.36 40.86
C PHE A 624 5.51 6.68 40.74
N GLY A 625 6.81 6.58 40.47
CA GLY A 625 7.70 7.74 40.33
C GLY A 625 8.65 7.62 39.13
N PRO A 626 9.65 8.52 39.03
CA PRO A 626 10.61 8.51 37.92
C PRO A 626 11.35 7.18 37.75
N THR A 627 11.64 6.47 38.85
CA THR A 627 12.27 5.14 38.84
C THR A 627 11.40 4.04 38.23
N ASN A 628 10.09 4.25 38.14
CA ASN A 628 9.10 3.29 37.66
C ASN A 628 8.71 3.52 36.19
N LEU A 629 9.16 4.62 35.60
CA LEU A 629 8.79 5.01 34.24
C LEU A 629 9.96 4.78 33.29
N TYR A 630 9.70 4.14 32.16
CA TYR A 630 10.63 4.02 31.04
C TYR A 630 10.05 4.73 29.82
N LEU A 631 10.81 5.67 29.28
CA LEU A 631 10.43 6.38 28.06
C LEU A 631 11.35 5.97 26.92
N ASN A 632 10.75 5.70 25.76
CA ASN A 632 11.46 5.58 24.51
C ASN A 632 11.92 6.97 24.07
N VAL A 633 13.22 7.23 24.19
CA VAL A 633 13.87 8.53 24.03
C VAL A 633 15.04 8.40 23.07
N PRO A 634 15.14 9.24 22.02
CA PRO A 634 16.34 9.35 21.21
C PRO A 634 17.55 9.88 22.02
N VAL A 635 18.65 9.15 22.04
CA VAL A 635 19.93 9.50 22.70
C VAL A 635 21.04 9.57 21.65
N ALA A 636 21.79 10.66 21.60
CA ALA A 636 22.86 10.88 20.64
C ALA A 636 24.23 10.48 21.21
N GLY A 637 25.32 10.73 20.45
CA GLY A 637 26.69 10.42 20.89
C GLY A 637 27.00 8.91 21.02
N VAL A 638 26.09 8.03 20.60
CA VAL A 638 26.27 6.58 20.77
C VAL A 638 27.16 6.03 19.66
N THR A 639 28.22 5.31 20.02
CA THR A 639 28.99 4.51 19.06
C THR A 639 28.34 3.15 18.91
N MET A 640 27.77 2.84 17.75
CA MET A 640 27.14 1.55 17.45
C MET A 640 28.10 0.65 16.68
N VAL A 641 28.33 -0.57 17.17
CA VAL A 641 29.09 -1.61 16.48
C VAL A 641 28.13 -2.68 15.97
N TYR A 642 28.01 -2.81 14.65
CA TYR A 642 27.26 -3.86 13.97
C TYR A 642 28.28 -4.83 13.37
N GLN A 643 28.16 -6.12 13.63
CA GLN A 643 29.04 -7.11 13.01
C GLN A 643 28.34 -8.46 12.91
N GLY A 644 28.65 -9.23 11.88
CA GLY A 644 27.97 -10.49 11.70
C GLY A 644 28.49 -11.34 10.56
N PHE A 645 27.80 -12.47 10.41
CA PHE A 645 27.97 -13.42 9.33
C PHE A 645 26.61 -13.85 8.84
N GLN A 646 26.40 -13.83 7.52
CA GLN A 646 25.22 -14.36 6.86
C GLN A 646 25.66 -15.51 5.95
N LEU A 647 24.83 -16.53 5.85
CA LEU A 647 24.93 -17.61 4.89
C LEU A 647 23.54 -17.79 4.29
N SER A 648 23.42 -17.74 2.98
CA SER A 648 22.20 -18.07 2.24
C SER A 648 22.55 -18.91 1.02
N GLY A 649 21.59 -19.63 0.44
CA GLY A 649 21.84 -20.41 -0.77
C GLY A 649 20.57 -20.97 -1.39
N ASP A 650 20.71 -21.44 -2.62
CA ASP A 650 19.75 -22.26 -3.35
C ASP A 650 20.42 -23.62 -3.59
N VAL A 651 19.78 -24.71 -3.16
CA VAL A 651 20.33 -26.06 -3.32
C VAL A 651 19.28 -26.97 -3.96
N ASN A 652 19.43 -27.18 -5.26
CA ASN A 652 18.70 -28.16 -6.05
C ASN A 652 19.14 -29.59 -5.67
N LEU A 653 18.49 -30.15 -4.64
CA LEU A 653 18.64 -31.54 -4.18
C LEU A 653 18.22 -32.55 -5.26
N THR A 654 17.23 -32.20 -6.08
CA THR A 654 16.88 -32.90 -7.33
C THR A 654 16.40 -31.90 -8.39
N ARG A 655 16.13 -32.34 -9.63
CA ARG A 655 15.50 -31.51 -10.69
C ARG A 655 14.10 -30.96 -10.37
N SER A 656 13.53 -31.40 -9.26
CA SER A 656 12.17 -31.16 -8.80
C SER A 656 12.11 -30.77 -7.32
N PHE A 657 13.27 -30.65 -6.66
CA PHE A 657 13.35 -30.40 -5.22
C PHE A 657 14.50 -29.44 -4.93
N ALA A 658 14.17 -28.22 -4.55
CA ALA A 658 15.10 -27.20 -4.08
C ALA A 658 14.97 -27.00 -2.56
N ALA A 659 16.07 -26.56 -1.95
CA ALA A 659 16.12 -26.14 -0.57
C ALA A 659 16.86 -24.79 -0.49
N GLU A 660 16.28 -23.82 0.18
CA GLU A 660 16.81 -22.47 0.37
C GLU A 660 17.23 -22.27 1.84
N PRO A 661 18.40 -22.79 2.29
CA PRO A 661 18.86 -22.59 3.65
C PRO A 661 19.37 -21.16 3.85
N PHE A 662 19.11 -20.58 5.02
CA PHE A 662 19.83 -19.41 5.51
C PHE A 662 20.20 -19.50 6.99
N TRP A 663 21.28 -18.81 7.36
CA TRP A 663 21.73 -18.60 8.72
C TRP A 663 22.31 -17.20 8.85
N THR A 664 21.92 -16.45 9.87
CA THR A 664 22.58 -15.20 10.26
C THR A 664 23.01 -15.23 11.72
N THR A 665 24.17 -14.65 11.97
CA THR A 665 24.63 -14.25 13.30
C THR A 665 24.89 -12.75 13.24
N GLN A 666 24.14 -11.96 14.02
CA GLN A 666 24.26 -10.50 14.03
C GLN A 666 24.46 -9.99 15.45
N VAL A 667 25.53 -9.22 15.64
CA VAL A 667 25.93 -8.63 16.91
C VAL A 667 25.81 -7.12 16.77
N VAL A 668 25.02 -6.51 17.64
CA VAL A 668 24.77 -5.06 17.66
C VAL A 668 25.07 -4.56 19.05
N LYS A 669 26.05 -3.66 19.19
CA LYS A 669 26.53 -3.17 20.49
C LYS A 669 26.54 -1.65 20.53
N PRO A 670 25.75 -1.01 21.41
CA PRO A 670 25.92 0.40 21.73
C PRO A 670 27.13 0.56 22.66
N ILE A 671 27.93 1.58 22.43
CA ILE A 671 29.06 2.00 23.26
C ILE A 671 28.85 3.49 23.53
N SER A 672 28.59 3.81 24.79
CA SER A 672 28.39 5.18 25.26
C SER A 672 28.80 5.30 26.74
N GLN A 673 29.06 6.53 27.17
CA GLN A 673 29.25 6.96 28.57
C GLN A 673 28.13 7.92 29.01
N ASP A 674 27.02 7.94 28.27
CA ASP A 674 25.88 8.77 28.63
C ASP A 674 25.24 8.29 29.95
N PRO A 675 24.94 9.18 30.91
CA PRO A 675 24.30 8.84 32.17
C PRO A 675 22.96 8.07 32.04
N MET A 676 22.28 8.18 30.91
CA MET A 676 21.07 7.40 30.60
C MET A 676 21.34 5.90 30.42
N PHE A 677 22.56 5.52 30.02
CA PHE A 677 23.00 4.12 29.90
C PHE A 677 23.80 3.63 31.11
N GLU A 678 24.48 4.53 31.84
CA GLU A 678 25.19 4.21 33.09
C GLU A 678 24.25 4.10 34.31
N ASN A 679 22.95 4.35 34.13
CA ASN A 679 21.96 4.19 35.18
C ASN A 679 21.72 2.69 35.53
N PRO A 680 21.64 2.29 36.81
CA PRO A 680 21.39 0.91 37.25
C PRO A 680 20.18 0.22 36.61
N TYR A 681 19.16 0.99 36.24
CA TYR A 681 17.90 0.54 35.64
C TYR A 681 17.95 0.48 34.11
N SER A 682 19.04 0.89 33.46
CA SER A 682 19.15 0.89 31.99
C SER A 682 19.11 -0.54 31.43
N PRO A 683 18.19 -0.86 30.50
CA PRO A 683 18.18 -2.13 29.77
C PRO A 683 19.20 -2.15 28.63
N ILE A 684 19.81 -1.01 28.30
CA ILE A 684 20.83 -0.88 27.26
C ILE A 684 22.18 -0.72 27.95
N ILE A 685 22.97 -1.81 27.94
CA ILE A 685 24.25 -1.88 28.63
C ILE A 685 25.39 -1.67 27.63
N SER A 686 26.23 -0.66 27.89
CA SER A 686 27.38 -0.30 27.04
C SER A 686 28.30 -1.50 26.78
N GLY A 687 28.54 -1.81 25.51
CA GLY A 687 29.36 -2.94 25.04
C GLY A 687 28.65 -4.32 24.95
N GLN A 688 27.40 -4.44 25.42
CA GLN A 688 26.61 -5.68 25.33
C GLN A 688 25.70 -5.70 24.08
N GLN A 689 25.07 -6.85 23.81
CA GLN A 689 24.10 -6.98 22.71
C GLN A 689 22.88 -6.08 22.97
N LEU A 690 22.47 -5.31 21.96
CA LEU A 690 21.29 -4.46 22.01
C LEU A 690 20.02 -5.33 22.18
N PRO A 691 19.16 -5.07 23.19
CA PRO A 691 17.86 -5.73 23.30
C PRO A 691 17.00 -5.54 22.04
N GLY A 692 16.21 -6.55 21.70
CA GLY A 692 15.34 -6.54 20.51
C GLY A 692 16.02 -7.01 19.23
N VAL A 693 17.36 -7.08 19.18
CA VAL A 693 18.11 -7.62 18.04
C VAL A 693 18.51 -9.09 18.32
N PRO A 694 17.88 -10.09 17.68
CA PRO A 694 18.23 -11.49 17.89
C PRO A 694 19.66 -11.76 17.41
N LEU A 695 20.45 -12.42 18.25
CA LEU A 695 21.84 -12.80 17.95
C LEU A 695 21.93 -13.78 16.79
N HIS A 696 20.98 -14.73 16.70
CA HIS A 696 20.93 -15.72 15.63
C HIS A 696 19.53 -15.79 15.02
N GLN A 697 19.47 -15.86 13.69
CA GLN A 697 18.30 -16.29 12.95
C GLN A 697 18.74 -17.39 11.97
N ALA A 698 17.87 -18.34 11.70
CA ALA A 698 18.14 -19.38 10.71
C ALA A 698 16.83 -19.84 10.10
N GLY A 699 16.89 -20.39 8.90
CA GLY A 699 15.73 -21.05 8.32
C GLY A 699 16.08 -21.88 7.10
N ILE A 700 15.05 -22.54 6.59
CA ILE A 700 15.14 -23.32 5.36
C ILE A 700 13.77 -23.32 4.69
N THR A 701 13.72 -22.87 3.43
CA THR A 701 12.58 -23.14 2.55
C THR A 701 12.82 -24.45 1.81
N PHE A 702 11.77 -25.18 1.52
CA PHE A 702 11.73 -26.35 0.67
C PHE A 702 10.70 -26.12 -0.42
N ASP A 703 11.09 -26.32 -1.68
CA ASP A 703 10.22 -26.30 -2.85
C ASP A 703 10.32 -27.65 -3.56
N LEU A 704 9.22 -28.41 -3.57
CA LEU A 704 9.08 -29.70 -4.25
C LEU A 704 8.00 -29.63 -5.33
N ARG A 705 8.40 -29.25 -6.56
CA ARG A 705 7.56 -29.31 -7.76
C ARG A 705 7.58 -30.71 -8.37
N ALA A 706 6.54 -31.51 -8.12
CA ALA A 706 6.52 -32.92 -8.49
C ALA A 706 6.63 -33.14 -10.02
N PRO A 707 7.51 -34.02 -10.53
CA PRO A 707 7.69 -34.22 -11.97
C PRO A 707 6.40 -34.56 -12.71
N HIS A 708 6.10 -33.82 -13.78
CA HIS A 708 4.87 -33.92 -14.57
C HIS A 708 3.55 -33.63 -13.82
N SER A 709 3.63 -32.98 -12.65
CA SER A 709 2.48 -32.52 -11.88
C SER A 709 2.35 -30.99 -11.95
N PRO A 710 1.13 -30.43 -11.95
CA PRO A 710 0.90 -29.01 -11.68
C PRO A 710 1.07 -28.65 -10.19
N LEU A 711 1.36 -29.64 -9.32
CA LEU A 711 1.48 -29.47 -7.88
C LEU A 711 2.92 -29.19 -7.44
N GLU A 712 3.09 -28.08 -6.75
CA GLU A 712 4.26 -27.65 -6.00
C GLU A 712 3.96 -27.73 -4.50
N LEU A 713 4.84 -28.39 -3.73
CA LEU A 713 4.77 -28.43 -2.27
C LEU A 713 5.80 -27.48 -1.69
N LEU A 714 5.35 -26.59 -0.82
CA LEU A 714 6.17 -25.58 -0.17
C LEU A 714 6.22 -25.84 1.34
N ALA A 715 7.39 -25.67 1.96
CA ALA A 715 7.51 -25.64 3.41
C ALA A 715 8.63 -24.71 3.84
N ASP A 716 8.42 -23.95 4.89
CA ASP A 716 9.42 -23.05 5.48
C ASP A 716 9.51 -23.34 6.98
N ALA A 717 10.73 -23.32 7.53
CA ALA A 717 10.95 -23.42 8.97
C ALA A 717 11.99 -22.40 9.40
N ARG A 718 11.71 -21.66 10.48
CA ARG A 718 12.51 -20.49 10.92
C ARG A 718 12.77 -20.51 12.40
N TYR A 719 14.03 -20.43 12.79
CA TYR A 719 14.49 -20.20 14.16
C TYR A 719 14.84 -18.72 14.37
N THR A 720 14.40 -18.16 15.50
CA THR A 720 14.82 -16.86 16.01
C THR A 720 15.30 -17.02 17.45
N SER A 721 16.49 -16.50 17.77
CA SER A 721 17.08 -16.60 19.11
C SER A 721 16.33 -15.77 20.17
N PRO A 722 16.60 -15.99 21.47
CA PRO A 722 16.26 -15.01 22.51
C PRO A 722 16.84 -13.62 22.21
N GLY A 723 16.32 -12.59 22.90
CA GLY A 723 16.70 -11.20 22.69
C GLY A 723 16.06 -10.55 21.45
N ASN A 724 15.05 -11.19 20.85
CA ASN A 724 14.32 -10.71 19.69
C ASN A 724 13.34 -9.56 20.00
N ARG A 725 12.92 -8.86 18.93
CA ARG A 725 12.03 -7.67 18.93
C ARG A 725 10.66 -7.89 19.58
N ASN A 726 10.24 -9.15 19.72
CA ASN A 726 8.98 -9.53 20.36
C ASN A 726 9.13 -9.79 21.87
N TYR A 727 10.34 -9.71 22.42
CA TYR A 727 10.67 -10.07 23.81
C TYR A 727 10.21 -11.48 24.19
N LEU A 728 10.26 -12.42 23.25
CA LEU A 728 9.91 -13.83 23.47
C LEU A 728 11.17 -14.68 23.69
N PRO A 729 11.05 -15.87 24.34
CA PRO A 729 12.09 -16.90 24.31
C PRO A 729 12.41 -17.30 22.87
N GLY A 730 13.57 -17.92 22.64
CA GLY A 730 13.90 -18.45 21.32
C GLY A 730 12.82 -19.40 20.79
N TYR A 731 12.41 -19.21 19.54
CA TYR A 731 11.28 -19.92 18.95
C TYR A 731 11.59 -20.46 17.56
N VAL A 732 10.81 -21.46 17.15
CA VAL A 732 10.71 -21.93 15.78
C VAL A 732 9.29 -21.71 15.29
N THR A 733 9.12 -21.04 14.16
CA THR A 733 7.89 -21.05 13.37
C THR A 733 8.07 -21.97 12.17
N ALA A 734 6.96 -22.46 11.63
CA ALA A 734 6.95 -23.20 10.38
C ALA A 734 5.69 -22.87 9.59
N ASP A 735 5.85 -22.76 8.29
CA ASP A 735 4.81 -22.47 7.30
C ASP A 735 4.80 -23.62 6.28
N ALA A 736 3.64 -23.90 5.68
CA ALA A 736 3.49 -24.93 4.65
C ALA A 736 2.53 -24.48 3.55
N GLY A 737 2.75 -24.91 2.32
CA GLY A 737 1.97 -24.49 1.16
C GLY A 737 1.79 -25.58 0.13
N LEU A 738 0.67 -25.50 -0.59
CA LEU A 738 0.38 -26.25 -1.80
C LEU A 738 0.09 -25.23 -2.89
N ASP A 739 0.85 -25.22 -3.97
CA ASP A 739 0.56 -24.37 -5.13
C ASP A 739 0.20 -25.25 -6.33
N PHE A 740 -0.91 -24.92 -6.99
CA PHE A 740 -1.45 -25.66 -8.13
C PHE A 740 -1.46 -24.78 -9.37
N ASP A 741 -0.50 -25.01 -10.27
CA ASP A 741 -0.39 -24.31 -11.55
C ASP A 741 -1.39 -24.88 -12.56
N PHE A 742 -2.46 -24.14 -12.82
CA PHE A 742 -3.32 -24.39 -13.97
C PHE A 742 -2.72 -23.73 -15.21
N THR A 743 -3.22 -24.13 -16.38
CA THR A 743 -2.84 -23.46 -17.64
C THR A 743 -3.06 -21.94 -17.56
N HIS A 744 -4.03 -21.45 -16.79
CA HIS A 744 -4.47 -20.04 -16.85
C HIS A 744 -4.32 -19.24 -15.56
N GLY A 745 -3.63 -19.78 -14.56
CA GLY A 745 -3.52 -19.19 -13.23
C GLY A 745 -3.06 -20.21 -12.20
N SER A 746 -2.90 -19.80 -10.94
CA SER A 746 -2.52 -20.67 -9.84
C SER A 746 -3.53 -20.65 -8.69
N LEU A 747 -3.62 -21.74 -7.95
CA LEU A 747 -4.30 -21.83 -6.65
C LEU A 747 -3.27 -22.19 -5.58
N THR A 748 -2.94 -21.24 -4.73
CA THR A 748 -2.06 -21.44 -3.58
C THR A 748 -2.91 -21.64 -2.32
N ILE A 749 -2.63 -22.68 -1.55
CA ILE A 749 -3.16 -22.88 -0.20
C ILE A 749 -1.97 -22.85 0.74
N ALA A 750 -1.80 -21.77 1.48
CA ALA A 750 -0.67 -21.55 2.39
C ALA A 750 -1.17 -21.47 3.84
N GLU A 751 -0.47 -22.14 4.75
CA GLU A 751 -0.71 -22.08 6.18
C GLU A 751 0.56 -21.60 6.89
N SER A 752 0.50 -20.46 7.58
CA SER A 752 1.63 -19.90 8.33
C SER A 752 1.48 -20.11 9.83
N ASN A 753 2.61 -20.22 10.52
CA ASN A 753 2.72 -20.59 11.93
C ASN A 753 1.86 -21.83 12.28
N ILE A 754 2.07 -22.94 11.56
CA ILE A 754 1.24 -24.17 11.62
C ILE A 754 1.09 -24.75 13.04
N PHE A 755 2.09 -24.51 13.90
CA PHE A 755 2.10 -24.95 15.31
C PHE A 755 1.48 -23.94 16.29
N ASN A 756 0.98 -22.81 15.80
CA ASN A 756 0.50 -21.65 16.58
C ASN A 756 1.48 -21.21 17.67
N LYS A 757 2.79 -21.24 17.38
CA LYS A 757 3.83 -20.92 18.35
C LYS A 757 3.70 -19.46 18.75
N PHE A 758 3.45 -19.21 20.03
CA PHE A 758 3.24 -17.87 20.61
C PHE A 758 2.15 -17.03 19.90
N GLY A 759 1.19 -17.70 19.23
CA GLY A 759 0.02 -17.07 18.61
C GLY A 759 -1.10 -16.86 19.62
N TYR A 760 -0.92 -15.89 20.52
CA TYR A 760 -1.88 -15.52 21.57
C TYR A 760 -2.70 -14.28 21.17
N GLU A 761 -3.84 -14.08 21.83
CA GLU A 761 -4.75 -12.95 21.58
C GLU A 761 -4.20 -11.62 22.11
N PHE A 762 -3.51 -11.65 23.25
CA PHE A 762 -2.91 -10.49 23.91
C PHE A 762 -1.40 -10.60 24.06
N ALA A 763 -0.71 -9.47 23.94
CA ALA A 763 0.65 -9.28 24.44
C ALA A 763 0.63 -9.17 25.97
N SER A 764 1.53 -9.89 26.65
CA SER A 764 1.53 -9.98 28.12
C SER A 764 2.90 -10.36 28.67
N SER A 765 3.09 -10.19 29.98
CA SER A 765 4.27 -10.66 30.71
C SER A 765 4.37 -12.19 30.81
N SER A 766 3.29 -12.94 30.55
CA SER A 766 3.20 -14.40 30.79
C SER A 766 4.22 -15.28 30.04
N TYR A 767 4.83 -14.77 28.97
CA TYR A 767 5.94 -15.42 28.27
C TYR A 767 7.05 -14.44 27.90
N ALA A 768 7.12 -13.28 28.55
CA ALA A 768 8.10 -12.26 28.23
C ALA A 768 9.50 -12.64 28.73
N VAL A 769 10.52 -12.33 27.94
CA VAL A 769 11.92 -12.37 28.34
C VAL A 769 12.43 -10.93 28.36
N GLY A 770 12.34 -10.33 29.54
CA GLY A 770 12.85 -8.99 29.81
C GLY A 770 14.37 -8.90 29.61
N PRO A 771 14.90 -7.79 29.08
CA PRO A 771 16.34 -7.59 28.98
C PRO A 771 16.96 -7.45 30.38
N PRO A 772 18.22 -7.87 30.56
CA PRO A 772 18.97 -7.51 31.75
C PRO A 772 19.14 -5.99 31.81
N THR A 773 19.10 -5.46 33.03
CA THR A 773 19.51 -4.08 33.34
C THR A 773 20.93 -4.07 33.88
N LEU A 774 21.56 -2.91 33.94
CA LEU A 774 22.95 -2.76 34.39
C LEU A 774 23.20 -3.38 35.77
N ASP A 775 22.38 -3.06 36.77
CA ASP A 775 22.51 -3.55 38.15
C ASP A 775 21.16 -3.91 38.84
N ALA A 776 20.01 -3.60 38.22
CA ALA A 776 18.69 -3.74 38.84
C ALA A 776 17.97 -5.09 38.57
N GLY A 777 18.65 -6.08 37.99
CA GLY A 777 18.06 -7.36 37.59
C GLY A 777 17.57 -7.35 36.14
N THR A 778 16.37 -7.88 35.87
CA THR A 778 15.75 -7.86 34.53
C THR A 778 14.59 -6.86 34.48
N LEU A 779 14.54 -6.03 33.44
CA LEU A 779 13.40 -5.16 33.19
C LEU A 779 12.20 -6.00 32.74
N GLU A 780 11.13 -6.03 33.53
CA GLU A 780 9.87 -6.65 33.09
C GLU A 780 9.40 -5.99 31.78
N GLN A 781 8.95 -6.81 30.83
CA GLN A 781 8.59 -6.40 29.48
C GLN A 781 7.34 -7.14 29.04
N ILE A 782 6.71 -6.65 27.98
CA ILE A 782 5.50 -7.22 27.42
C ILE A 782 5.87 -8.07 26.21
N GLY A 783 5.71 -9.38 26.33
CA GLY A 783 5.96 -10.33 25.26
C GLY A 783 4.90 -10.19 24.18
N ARG A 784 5.32 -9.84 22.95
CA ARG A 784 4.42 -9.62 21.82
C ARG A 784 4.12 -10.96 21.15
N PRO A 785 2.84 -11.33 20.94
CA PRO A 785 2.51 -12.57 20.28
C PRO A 785 2.99 -12.53 18.84
N LEU A 786 3.35 -13.70 18.32
CA LEU A 786 3.52 -13.86 16.87
C LEU A 786 2.14 -13.82 16.21
N ALA A 787 2.11 -13.61 14.89
CA ALA A 787 0.88 -13.85 14.14
C ALA A 787 0.39 -15.28 14.46
N PRO A 788 -0.90 -15.46 14.80
CA PRO A 788 -1.46 -16.77 15.06
C PRO A 788 -1.40 -17.63 13.80
N ARG A 789 -1.72 -18.92 13.94
CA ARG A 789 -1.87 -19.83 12.80
C ARG A 789 -2.84 -19.24 11.78
N GLN A 790 -2.35 -18.86 10.61
CA GLN A 790 -3.17 -18.35 9.51
C GLN A 790 -3.27 -19.38 8.40
N LEU A 791 -4.46 -19.55 7.84
CA LEU A 791 -4.70 -20.34 6.64
C LEU A 791 -5.21 -19.40 5.57
N ASN A 792 -4.47 -19.29 4.47
CA ASN A 792 -4.76 -18.44 3.33
C ASN A 792 -4.95 -19.30 2.06
N VAL A 793 -5.92 -18.94 1.25
CA VAL A 793 -6.21 -19.52 -0.05
C VAL A 793 -6.18 -18.39 -1.07
N THR A 794 -5.19 -18.41 -1.95
CA THR A 794 -4.96 -17.42 -3.00
C THR A 794 -5.29 -18.04 -4.36
N TYR A 795 -6.14 -17.38 -5.14
CA TYR A 795 -6.39 -17.75 -6.53
C TYR A 795 -5.98 -16.58 -7.44
N SER A 796 -5.03 -16.85 -8.34
CA SER A 796 -4.42 -15.85 -9.23
C SER A 796 -4.63 -16.24 -10.69
N VAL A 797 -5.02 -15.29 -11.53
CA VAL A 797 -5.30 -15.48 -12.96
C VAL A 797 -4.59 -14.40 -13.78
N LYS A 798 -3.85 -14.79 -14.84
CA LYS A 798 -3.20 -13.89 -15.81
C LYS A 798 -3.80 -14.15 -17.22
N ILE A 799 -4.25 -13.12 -17.93
CA ILE A 799 -4.93 -13.20 -19.25
C ILE A 799 -4.28 -12.23 -20.25
N GLY A 800 -3.79 -12.70 -21.40
CA GLY A 800 -3.17 -11.83 -22.42
C GLY A 800 -2.73 -12.50 -23.73
N TYR A 801 -2.45 -11.70 -24.76
CA TYR A 801 -2.02 -12.16 -26.09
C TYR A 801 -0.49 -12.38 -26.15
N GLY A 802 -0.01 -13.60 -25.85
CA GLY A 802 1.43 -13.94 -25.93
C GLY A 802 1.80 -15.40 -25.61
N GLN A 803 0.81 -16.28 -25.52
CA GLN A 803 0.89 -17.64 -24.95
C GLN A 803 0.67 -18.75 -26.01
N THR A 804 0.98 -18.48 -27.27
CA THR A 804 0.93 -19.50 -28.33
C THR A 804 2.20 -20.35 -28.27
N GLN A 805 2.10 -21.56 -27.72
CA GLN A 805 3.21 -22.52 -27.65
C GLN A 805 3.78 -22.85 -29.04
N VAL A 806 5.09 -22.73 -29.19
CA VAL A 806 5.85 -23.39 -30.27
C VAL A 806 6.60 -24.56 -29.65
N ALA A 807 6.32 -25.78 -30.09
CA ALA A 807 6.96 -26.97 -29.57
C ALA A 807 8.47 -26.99 -29.91
N ALA A 808 9.32 -27.21 -28.90
CA ALA A 808 10.77 -27.30 -29.05
C ALA A 808 11.29 -28.72 -28.70
N ALA A 809 12.34 -29.13 -29.40
CA ALA A 809 12.98 -30.44 -29.28
C ALA A 809 13.83 -30.57 -27.99
N PRO A 810 14.20 -31.80 -27.55
CA PRO A 810 14.85 -31.98 -26.25
C PRO A 810 16.31 -31.47 -26.25
N ALA A 811 16.59 -30.48 -25.40
CA ALA A 811 17.92 -29.92 -25.17
C ALA A 811 18.27 -29.93 -23.66
N ASN A 812 19.57 -30.02 -23.34
CA ASN A 812 20.06 -30.05 -21.97
C ASN A 812 19.95 -28.67 -21.29
N ARG A 813 19.44 -28.63 -20.05
CA ARG A 813 19.34 -27.42 -19.22
C ARG A 813 20.72 -26.94 -18.70
N PRO A 814 21.08 -25.67 -18.89
CA PRO A 814 21.87 -24.91 -17.91
C PRO A 814 20.98 -24.58 -16.70
N GLY A 815 21.56 -24.38 -15.52
CA GLY A 815 20.81 -23.97 -14.33
C GLY A 815 20.39 -22.49 -14.40
N THR A 816 19.16 -22.20 -13.97
CA THR A 816 18.58 -20.85 -13.86
C THR A 816 18.11 -20.57 -12.44
N SER A 817 18.30 -19.33 -12.03
CA SER A 817 17.78 -18.68 -10.83
C SER A 817 16.26 -18.42 -10.95
N ALA A 818 15.59 -18.34 -9.79
CA ALA A 818 14.13 -18.47 -9.65
C ALA A 818 13.22 -17.59 -10.55
N GLY A 819 12.13 -18.21 -10.99
CA GLY A 819 10.90 -17.65 -11.58
C GLY A 819 10.14 -18.73 -12.36
N SER A 820 8.80 -18.72 -12.51
CA SER A 820 8.02 -19.53 -13.51
C SER A 820 6.49 -19.25 -13.62
N THR A 821 5.99 -18.84 -14.80
CA THR A 821 4.56 -18.71 -15.24
C THR A 821 4.14 -19.83 -16.21
N GLY A 822 2.88 -20.03 -16.66
CA GLY A 822 1.55 -19.41 -16.47
C GLY A 822 0.73 -19.43 -17.80
N GLY A 823 -0.52 -18.89 -17.87
CA GLY A 823 -1.11 -18.38 -19.15
C GLY A 823 -2.52 -18.75 -19.70
N GLY A 824 -3.56 -17.96 -19.38
CA GLY A 824 -4.62 -17.46 -20.30
C GLY A 824 -5.79 -18.30 -20.91
N ASN A 825 -7.02 -18.18 -20.35
CA ASN A 825 -8.37 -18.11 -21.01
C ASN A 825 -9.50 -18.38 -19.97
N ALA A 826 -10.66 -17.71 -19.92
CA ALA A 826 -11.22 -16.57 -20.66
C ALA A 826 -12.03 -15.65 -19.69
N GLY A 827 -12.28 -14.38 -20.05
CA GLY A 827 -12.88 -13.34 -19.16
C GLY A 827 -14.40 -13.41 -18.96
N PRO A 828 -15.08 -12.37 -18.40
CA PRO A 828 -14.63 -11.05 -17.90
C PRO A 828 -14.76 -10.92 -16.35
N GLY A 829 -14.45 -9.81 -15.65
CA GLY A 829 -13.95 -8.48 -16.05
C GLY A 829 -14.82 -7.31 -15.51
N GLY A 830 -14.20 -6.27 -14.90
CA GLY A 830 -14.84 -5.02 -14.45
C GLY A 830 -15.14 -4.88 -12.94
N GLY A 831 -14.47 -3.94 -12.26
CA GLY A 831 -14.62 -3.69 -10.82
C GLY A 831 -16.03 -3.21 -10.42
N ARG A 832 -16.64 -3.84 -9.41
CA ARG A 832 -18.08 -3.74 -9.11
C ARG A 832 -18.49 -2.46 -8.38
N SER A 833 -18.43 -1.33 -9.09
CA SER A 833 -19.60 -0.44 -9.06
C SER A 833 -20.84 -1.26 -9.46
N ILE A 834 -21.99 -1.06 -8.83
CA ILE A 834 -23.24 -1.75 -9.22
C ILE A 834 -23.53 -1.58 -10.72
N PHE A 835 -23.11 -0.46 -11.31
CA PHE A 835 -23.24 -0.14 -12.73
C PHE A 835 -22.21 -0.82 -13.65
N ALA A 836 -21.08 -1.31 -13.12
CA ALA A 836 -20.08 -2.04 -13.91
C ALA A 836 -20.50 -3.49 -14.18
N SER A 837 -21.33 -4.07 -13.30
CA SER A 837 -21.93 -5.40 -13.50
C SER A 837 -23.14 -5.40 -14.45
N LEU A 838 -23.51 -4.26 -15.02
CA LEU A 838 -24.63 -4.15 -15.96
C LEU A 838 -24.15 -4.43 -17.40
N PRO A 839 -24.90 -5.21 -18.21
CA PRO A 839 -24.61 -5.42 -19.62
C PRO A 839 -24.60 -4.10 -20.41
N PRO A 840 -23.86 -4.04 -21.53
CA PRO A 840 -23.88 -2.88 -22.42
C PRO A 840 -25.29 -2.63 -23.02
N LEU A 841 -25.52 -1.43 -23.56
CA LEU A 841 -26.73 -1.12 -24.33
C LEU A 841 -26.97 -2.18 -25.44
N PRO A 842 -28.17 -2.77 -25.53
CA PRO A 842 -28.43 -3.84 -26.46
C PRO A 842 -28.65 -3.26 -27.87
N GLN A 843 -28.09 -3.92 -28.88
CA GLN A 843 -28.24 -3.52 -30.29
C GLN A 843 -29.61 -3.94 -30.89
N THR A 844 -30.38 -4.74 -30.15
CA THR A 844 -31.75 -5.18 -30.51
C THR A 844 -32.64 -5.19 -29.26
N PRO A 845 -33.96 -5.01 -29.39
CA PRO A 845 -34.87 -4.98 -28.24
C PRO A 845 -34.81 -6.25 -27.38
N PRO A 846 -34.64 -6.15 -26.04
CA PRO A 846 -34.68 -7.30 -25.15
C PRO A 846 -36.03 -8.03 -25.17
N THR A 847 -36.02 -9.36 -25.14
CA THR A 847 -37.22 -10.20 -25.30
C THR A 847 -38.20 -10.10 -24.11
N ASP A 848 -37.70 -9.92 -22.88
CA ASP A 848 -38.50 -9.47 -21.73
C ASP A 848 -37.69 -8.47 -20.87
N PRO A 849 -37.84 -7.16 -21.09
CA PRO A 849 -37.11 -6.13 -20.35
C PRO A 849 -37.58 -5.96 -18.89
N PHE A 850 -38.53 -6.79 -18.42
CA PHE A 850 -39.04 -6.77 -17.05
C PHE A 850 -38.89 -8.12 -16.31
N ALA A 851 -38.13 -9.07 -16.86
CA ALA A 851 -37.84 -10.34 -16.20
C ALA A 851 -36.79 -10.18 -15.08
N VAL A 852 -37.14 -10.60 -13.86
CA VAL A 852 -36.23 -10.62 -12.70
C VAL A 852 -35.03 -11.51 -12.97
N GLN A 853 -33.84 -10.95 -12.82
CA GLN A 853 -32.57 -11.63 -13.05
C GLN A 853 -32.07 -12.30 -11.75
N SER A 854 -32.80 -13.30 -11.27
CA SER A 854 -32.46 -14.02 -10.02
C SER A 854 -31.12 -14.77 -10.06
N SER A 855 -30.53 -14.94 -11.25
CA SER A 855 -29.19 -15.48 -11.45
C SER A 855 -28.06 -14.46 -11.27
N ARG A 856 -28.36 -13.16 -11.12
CA ARG A 856 -27.33 -12.14 -10.86
C ARG A 856 -26.78 -12.29 -9.43
N PRO A 857 -25.45 -12.28 -9.23
CA PRO A 857 -24.84 -12.37 -7.89
C PRO A 857 -25.28 -11.28 -6.90
N ASN A 858 -25.78 -10.16 -7.40
CA ASN A 858 -26.25 -9.03 -6.59
C ASN A 858 -27.76 -9.11 -6.27
N CYS A 859 -28.48 -10.13 -6.74
CA CYS A 859 -29.90 -10.31 -6.49
C CYS A 859 -30.13 -11.28 -5.32
N THR A 860 -30.31 -10.75 -4.11
CA THR A 860 -30.54 -11.57 -2.91
C THR A 860 -31.95 -12.17 -2.89
N GLN A 861 -32.15 -13.26 -2.12
CA GLN A 861 -33.48 -13.87 -1.93
C GLN A 861 -34.52 -12.90 -1.36
N GLU A 862 -34.11 -11.90 -0.58
CA GLU A 862 -34.98 -10.87 -0.02
C GLU A 862 -35.29 -9.75 -1.03
N ALA A 863 -34.35 -9.42 -1.93
CA ALA A 863 -34.52 -8.39 -2.95
C ALA A 863 -35.37 -8.87 -4.14
N ALA A 864 -35.28 -10.16 -4.51
CA ALA A 864 -35.94 -10.69 -5.71
C ALA A 864 -37.49 -10.50 -5.71
N PRO A 865 -38.25 -10.73 -4.62
CA PRO A 865 -39.69 -10.47 -4.58
C PRO A 865 -40.04 -8.98 -4.72
N GLN A 866 -39.24 -8.10 -4.10
CA GLN A 866 -39.45 -6.64 -4.17
C GLN A 866 -39.20 -6.13 -5.60
N ALA A 867 -38.11 -6.57 -6.22
CA ALA A 867 -37.79 -6.24 -7.60
C ALA A 867 -38.85 -6.79 -8.58
N ALA A 868 -39.38 -8.00 -8.34
CA ALA A 868 -40.48 -8.57 -9.12
C ALA A 868 -41.72 -7.66 -9.09
N GLN A 869 -42.10 -7.17 -7.93
CA GLN A 869 -43.26 -6.28 -7.76
C GLN A 869 -43.06 -4.95 -8.49
N THR A 870 -41.88 -4.31 -8.38
CA THR A 870 -41.57 -3.08 -9.11
C THR A 870 -41.54 -3.28 -10.62
N LEU A 871 -40.90 -4.36 -11.10
CA LEU A 871 -40.83 -4.68 -12.53
C LEU A 871 -42.21 -5.01 -13.13
N ALA A 872 -43.09 -5.69 -12.39
CA ALA A 872 -44.48 -5.89 -12.80
C ALA A 872 -45.25 -4.55 -12.90
N GLY A 873 -44.99 -3.61 -11.98
CA GLY A 873 -45.49 -2.24 -12.05
C GLY A 873 -45.02 -1.51 -13.31
N MET A 874 -43.71 -1.58 -13.62
CA MET A 874 -43.12 -1.01 -14.85
C MET A 874 -43.73 -1.62 -16.11
N LYS A 875 -43.90 -2.96 -16.16
CA LYS A 875 -44.53 -3.67 -17.28
C LYS A 875 -45.97 -3.22 -17.50
N THR A 876 -46.74 -3.05 -16.43
CA THR A 876 -48.13 -2.56 -16.47
C THR A 876 -48.20 -1.11 -16.94
N TYR A 877 -47.29 -0.25 -16.49
CA TYR A 877 -47.18 1.14 -16.95
C TYR A 877 -46.88 1.21 -18.45
N VAL A 878 -45.92 0.43 -18.91
CA VAL A 878 -45.52 0.35 -20.32
C VAL A 878 -46.67 -0.15 -21.19
N GLN A 879 -47.40 -1.18 -20.78
CA GLN A 879 -48.61 -1.63 -21.47
C GLN A 879 -49.69 -0.53 -21.56
N ALA A 880 -49.83 0.29 -20.52
CA ALA A 880 -50.75 1.44 -20.54
C ALA A 880 -50.29 2.55 -21.52
N VAL A 881 -48.98 2.76 -21.71
CA VAL A 881 -48.44 3.68 -22.74
C VAL A 881 -48.69 3.12 -24.14
N GLU A 882 -48.36 1.85 -24.38
CA GLU A 882 -48.55 1.19 -25.69
C GLU A 882 -50.02 1.21 -26.14
N ALA A 883 -50.97 1.04 -25.21
CA ALA A 883 -52.40 1.13 -25.47
C ALA A 883 -52.89 2.51 -25.92
N GLN A 884 -52.11 3.58 -25.71
CA GLN A 884 -52.42 4.95 -26.17
C GLN A 884 -51.83 5.28 -27.55
N LYS A 885 -51.13 4.34 -28.19
CA LYS A 885 -50.54 4.54 -29.52
C LYS A 885 -51.64 4.72 -30.58
N THR A 886 -51.57 5.81 -31.32
CA THR A 886 -52.49 6.11 -32.43
C THR A 886 -51.77 6.03 -33.78
N ALA A 887 -52.50 6.19 -34.88
CA ALA A 887 -51.90 6.35 -36.21
C ALA A 887 -51.02 7.60 -36.35
N ALA A 888 -51.16 8.59 -35.45
CA ALA A 888 -50.32 9.78 -35.38
C ALA A 888 -49.06 9.59 -34.49
N GLY A 889 -48.87 8.41 -33.90
CA GLY A 889 -47.79 8.14 -32.94
C GLY A 889 -48.28 8.06 -31.49
N TYR A 890 -47.36 8.25 -30.54
CA TYR A 890 -47.65 8.34 -29.12
C TYR A 890 -48.09 9.78 -28.77
N PRO A 891 -48.99 9.98 -27.78
CA PRO A 891 -49.44 11.32 -27.39
C PRO A 891 -48.33 12.11 -26.70
N ASP A 892 -48.35 13.45 -26.80
CA ASP A 892 -47.37 14.33 -26.14
C ASP A 892 -47.39 14.23 -24.60
N ALA A 893 -48.50 13.76 -24.02
CA ALA A 893 -48.66 13.51 -22.59
C ALA A 893 -49.54 12.27 -22.33
N LEU A 894 -49.31 11.60 -21.19
CA LEU A 894 -50.15 10.49 -20.71
C LEU A 894 -51.49 10.98 -20.12
N PRO A 895 -52.55 10.15 -20.15
CA PRO A 895 -53.80 10.40 -19.42
C PRO A 895 -53.59 10.56 -17.91
N SER A 896 -54.55 11.22 -17.24
CA SER A 896 -54.42 11.75 -15.87
C SER A 896 -54.31 10.72 -14.73
N GLN A 897 -54.35 9.41 -14.99
CA GLN A 897 -54.22 8.35 -13.97
C GLN A 897 -53.45 7.13 -14.52
N PRO A 898 -52.11 7.21 -14.70
CA PRO A 898 -51.31 6.05 -15.04
C PRO A 898 -51.14 5.11 -13.82
N PRO A 899 -50.79 3.82 -14.02
CA PRO A 899 -50.51 2.89 -12.92
C PRO A 899 -49.39 3.38 -12.00
N THR A 900 -49.52 3.19 -10.69
CA THR A 900 -48.43 3.50 -9.74
C THR A 900 -47.37 2.41 -9.74
N ILE A 901 -46.09 2.79 -9.71
CA ILE A 901 -44.97 1.85 -9.61
C ILE A 901 -44.41 1.87 -8.17
N PRO A 902 -44.40 0.73 -7.46
CA PRO A 902 -43.86 0.66 -6.10
C PRO A 902 -42.41 1.15 -6.04
N GLY A 903 -42.19 2.22 -5.27
CA GLY A 903 -40.87 2.81 -5.02
C GLY A 903 -40.33 3.75 -6.09
N PHE A 904 -41.09 4.08 -7.15
CA PHE A 904 -40.63 4.95 -8.25
C PHE A 904 -41.70 5.94 -8.72
N THR A 905 -41.29 7.17 -9.02
CA THR A 905 -42.07 8.09 -9.86
C THR A 905 -41.62 7.99 -11.32
N VAL A 906 -42.55 8.14 -12.26
CA VAL A 906 -42.28 8.01 -13.71
C VAL A 906 -42.41 9.37 -14.39
N GLY A 907 -41.35 9.80 -15.08
CA GLY A 907 -41.43 10.84 -16.11
C GLY A 907 -41.66 10.20 -17.48
N TYR A 908 -42.47 10.83 -18.32
CA TYR A 908 -42.75 10.39 -19.68
C TYR A 908 -42.27 11.43 -20.68
N HIS A 909 -41.58 10.96 -21.72
CA HIS A 909 -41.00 11.77 -22.77
C HIS A 909 -41.45 11.22 -24.12
N ALA A 910 -42.36 11.92 -24.80
CA ALA A 910 -42.76 11.58 -26.15
C ALA A 910 -41.57 11.77 -27.11
N LEU A 911 -41.36 10.82 -28.03
CA LEU A 911 -40.36 10.88 -29.08
C LEU A 911 -41.08 10.66 -30.42
N GLN A 912 -40.57 11.21 -31.52
CA GLN A 912 -41.33 11.29 -32.78
C GLN A 912 -41.95 9.95 -33.27
N THR A 913 -41.29 8.83 -32.99
CA THR A 913 -41.72 7.48 -33.40
C THR A 913 -41.84 6.49 -32.23
N THR A 914 -41.57 6.93 -31.00
CA THR A 914 -41.42 6.07 -29.80
C THR A 914 -41.63 6.89 -28.52
N TYR A 915 -41.24 6.40 -27.35
CA TYR A 915 -41.24 7.18 -26.11
C TYR A 915 -40.11 6.70 -25.21
N ALA A 916 -39.77 7.54 -24.23
CA ALA A 916 -38.93 7.16 -23.11
C ALA A 916 -39.66 7.36 -21.78
N LEU A 917 -39.39 6.48 -20.83
CA LEU A 917 -39.78 6.63 -19.43
C LEU A 917 -38.53 6.87 -18.58
N THR A 918 -38.58 7.79 -17.64
CA THR A 918 -37.53 7.99 -16.63
C THR A 918 -38.05 7.63 -15.25
N PHE A 919 -37.33 6.75 -14.53
CA PHE A 919 -37.74 6.25 -13.23
C PHE A 919 -36.90 6.87 -12.12
N THR A 920 -37.52 7.71 -11.29
CA THR A 920 -36.85 8.34 -10.14
C THR A 920 -37.21 7.57 -8.87
N PRO A 921 -36.23 7.02 -8.13
CA PRO A 921 -36.49 6.22 -6.93
C PRO A 921 -36.99 7.10 -5.78
N GLN A 922 -38.02 6.63 -5.08
CA GLN A 922 -38.62 7.29 -3.92
C GLN A 922 -37.89 6.98 -2.61
N THR A 923 -37.16 5.86 -2.53
CA THR A 923 -36.39 5.46 -1.33
C THR A 923 -35.05 4.82 -1.70
N PHE A 924 -34.04 4.92 -0.82
CA PHE A 924 -32.74 4.29 -1.03
C PHE A 924 -32.78 2.76 -0.93
N THR A 925 -33.57 2.22 0.00
CA THR A 925 -33.64 0.77 0.28
C THR A 925 -34.20 0.00 -0.91
N GLY A 926 -35.32 0.48 -1.50
CA GLY A 926 -35.91 -0.14 -2.69
C GLY A 926 -35.01 -0.09 -3.92
N LEU A 927 -34.23 1.00 -4.08
CA LEU A 927 -33.32 1.15 -5.22
C LEU A 927 -32.21 0.09 -5.22
N ARG A 928 -31.55 -0.17 -4.08
CA ARG A 928 -30.45 -1.15 -4.03
C ARG A 928 -30.92 -2.55 -4.42
N GLY A 929 -32.04 -3.01 -3.87
CA GLY A 929 -32.62 -4.32 -4.21
C GLY A 929 -33.06 -4.40 -5.68
N PHE A 930 -33.66 -3.32 -6.19
CA PHE A 930 -34.07 -3.24 -7.61
C PHE A 930 -32.87 -3.32 -8.57
N LEU A 931 -31.82 -2.51 -8.36
CA LEU A 931 -30.65 -2.47 -9.26
C LEU A 931 -29.89 -3.81 -9.32
N GLY A 932 -29.88 -4.59 -8.23
CA GLY A 932 -29.27 -5.93 -8.20
C GLY A 932 -30.03 -6.98 -9.01
N CYS A 933 -31.36 -6.85 -9.10
CA CYS A 933 -32.26 -7.86 -9.67
C CYS A 933 -32.88 -7.51 -11.04
N ALA A 934 -32.88 -6.24 -11.45
CA ALA A 934 -33.50 -5.80 -12.70
C ALA A 934 -32.57 -5.95 -13.93
N PRO A 935 -33.10 -6.24 -15.12
CA PRO A 935 -32.33 -6.38 -16.37
C PRO A 935 -31.94 -5.02 -16.96
N ILE A 936 -31.16 -4.25 -16.20
CA ILE A 936 -30.72 -2.91 -16.59
C ILE A 936 -29.44 -3.00 -17.43
N HIS A 937 -29.38 -2.19 -18.49
CA HIS A 937 -28.23 -2.00 -19.37
C HIS A 937 -27.49 -0.68 -19.08
N VAL A 938 -26.24 -0.55 -19.53
CA VAL A 938 -25.44 0.68 -19.37
C VAL A 938 -24.70 1.06 -20.65
N GLY A 939 -24.63 2.36 -20.96
CA GLY A 939 -23.84 2.88 -22.08
C GLY A 939 -23.27 4.27 -21.79
N THR A 940 -22.47 4.81 -22.71
CA THR A 940 -22.06 6.22 -22.70
C THR A 940 -23.09 7.09 -23.43
N LYS A 941 -22.97 8.41 -23.35
CA LYS A 941 -23.83 9.34 -24.10
C LYS A 941 -23.74 9.07 -25.62
N GLU A 942 -22.54 8.85 -26.13
CA GLU A 942 -22.28 8.64 -27.56
C GLU A 942 -22.92 7.33 -28.04
N GLN A 943 -22.89 6.27 -27.22
CA GLN A 943 -23.55 4.99 -27.52
C GLN A 943 -25.08 5.11 -27.49
N ALA A 944 -25.64 5.92 -26.59
CA ALA A 944 -27.07 6.18 -26.53
C ALA A 944 -27.54 7.04 -27.71
N ASP A 945 -26.80 8.10 -28.04
CA ASP A 945 -27.08 8.98 -29.18
C ASP A 945 -27.01 8.19 -30.51
N ALA A 946 -26.03 7.29 -30.67
CA ALA A 946 -25.87 6.43 -31.84
C ALA A 946 -27.02 5.40 -32.02
N LEU A 947 -27.68 5.03 -30.93
CA LEU A 947 -28.89 4.20 -30.93
C LEU A 947 -30.20 5.02 -30.92
N HIS A 948 -30.09 6.35 -31.09
CA HIS A 948 -31.21 7.31 -31.01
C HIS A 948 -32.05 7.18 -29.72
N LEU A 949 -31.42 6.79 -28.62
CA LEU A 949 -32.07 6.66 -27.32
C LEU A 949 -32.21 8.01 -26.62
N TYR A 950 -33.23 8.13 -25.78
CA TYR A 950 -33.35 9.29 -24.90
C TYR A 950 -32.20 9.30 -23.89
N VAL A 951 -31.48 10.41 -23.83
CA VAL A 951 -30.42 10.66 -22.85
C VAL A 951 -30.97 11.60 -21.79
N PRO A 952 -31.33 11.12 -20.58
CA PRO A 952 -31.85 11.99 -19.54
C PRO A 952 -30.76 12.96 -19.07
N GLN A 953 -31.14 14.17 -18.68
CA GLN A 953 -30.20 15.13 -18.10
C GLN A 953 -29.67 14.58 -16.76
N ALA A 954 -28.36 14.37 -16.65
CA ALA A 954 -27.78 13.93 -15.39
C ALA A 954 -27.83 15.06 -14.35
N SER A 955 -28.28 14.72 -13.13
CA SER A 955 -28.07 15.61 -11.98
C SER A 955 -26.71 15.33 -11.35
N SER A 956 -26.13 16.31 -10.66
CA SER A 956 -24.81 16.17 -10.02
C SER A 956 -24.72 15.02 -9.01
N PHE A 957 -25.84 14.64 -8.39
CA PHE A 957 -25.94 13.54 -7.41
C PHE A 957 -26.47 12.22 -7.98
N PHE A 958 -27.37 12.26 -8.99
CA PHE A 958 -27.84 11.07 -9.71
C PHE A 958 -27.35 11.15 -11.16
N ARG A 959 -26.09 10.72 -11.35
CA ARG A 959 -25.40 10.68 -12.66
C ARG A 959 -25.75 9.47 -13.52
N ALA A 960 -26.71 8.67 -13.05
CA ALA A 960 -27.14 7.40 -13.63
C ALA A 960 -28.68 7.27 -13.57
N PRO A 961 -29.44 8.20 -14.18
CA PRO A 961 -30.90 8.12 -14.23
C PRO A 961 -31.33 6.85 -14.97
N LEU A 962 -32.23 6.09 -14.36
CA LEU A 962 -32.79 4.87 -14.94
C LEU A 962 -33.86 5.27 -15.98
N ALA A 963 -33.62 4.90 -17.23
CA ALA A 963 -34.54 5.12 -18.34
C ALA A 963 -35.09 3.80 -18.89
N TYR A 964 -36.19 3.87 -19.63
CA TYR A 964 -36.70 2.79 -20.47
C TYR A 964 -37.09 3.33 -21.84
N THR A 965 -36.80 2.56 -22.88
CA THR A 965 -37.43 2.69 -24.21
C THR A 965 -37.79 1.29 -24.72
N PRO A 966 -38.80 1.16 -25.60
CA PRO A 966 -39.09 -0.11 -26.26
C PRO A 966 -37.88 -0.71 -27.01
N ALA A 967 -36.95 0.13 -27.48
CA ALA A 967 -35.79 -0.29 -28.26
C ALA A 967 -34.64 -0.86 -27.42
N ALA A 968 -34.42 -0.37 -26.19
CA ALA A 968 -33.27 -0.72 -25.35
C ALA A 968 -33.62 -1.44 -24.04
N GLY A 969 -34.91 -1.59 -23.71
CA GLY A 969 -35.32 -2.06 -22.39
C GLY A 969 -35.00 -1.04 -21.30
N LEU A 970 -34.67 -1.49 -20.08
CA LEU A 970 -34.21 -0.63 -18.99
C LEU A 970 -32.72 -0.30 -19.16
N TYR A 971 -32.34 0.98 -19.13
CA TYR A 971 -30.95 1.40 -19.34
C TYR A 971 -30.53 2.64 -18.55
N ILE A 972 -29.22 2.83 -18.47
CA ILE A 972 -28.54 3.96 -17.81
C ILE A 972 -27.49 4.53 -18.77
N VAL A 973 -27.48 5.85 -18.92
CA VAL A 973 -26.49 6.57 -19.73
C VAL A 973 -25.46 7.24 -18.81
N ARG A 974 -24.20 6.80 -18.89
CA ARG A 974 -23.08 7.41 -18.16
C ARG A 974 -22.69 8.72 -18.82
N GLN A 975 -22.71 9.80 -18.04
CA GLN A 975 -22.25 11.13 -18.43
C GLN A 975 -21.05 11.50 -17.53
N PRO A 976 -19.83 11.68 -18.08
CA PRO A 976 -18.71 12.19 -17.31
C PRO A 976 -18.97 13.64 -16.88
N PRO A 977 -18.45 14.10 -15.72
CA PRO A 977 -18.61 15.48 -15.30
C PRO A 977 -17.86 16.42 -16.26
N PRO A 978 -18.44 17.58 -16.65
CA PRO A 978 -17.71 18.62 -17.36
C PRO A 978 -16.51 19.09 -16.53
N PRO A 979 -15.28 19.12 -17.08
CA PRO A 979 -14.11 19.61 -16.34
C PRO A 979 -14.27 21.09 -16.02
N GLY A 980 -14.13 21.45 -14.74
CA GLY A 980 -14.12 22.84 -14.25
C GLY A 980 -15.45 23.37 -13.69
N GLU A 981 -16.56 22.63 -13.74
CA GLU A 981 -17.83 23.09 -13.15
C GLU A 981 -18.03 22.64 -11.69
N GLU A 982 -18.10 23.60 -10.75
CA GLU A 982 -18.59 23.35 -9.39
C GLU A 982 -20.03 22.81 -9.43
N GLN A 983 -20.29 21.66 -8.80
CA GLN A 983 -21.46 20.82 -9.12
C GLN A 983 -22.81 21.28 -8.54
N PHE A 984 -22.81 22.28 -7.64
CA PHE A 984 -23.99 22.92 -7.04
C PHE A 984 -23.54 24.25 -6.41
N ARG A 985 -24.43 25.26 -6.35
CA ARG A 985 -24.09 26.57 -5.77
C ARG A 985 -24.33 26.55 -4.26
N VAL A 986 -23.25 26.41 -3.49
CA VAL A 986 -23.28 26.67 -2.04
C VAL A 986 -23.06 28.15 -1.75
N TYR A 987 -23.86 28.70 -0.85
CA TYR A 987 -23.67 30.07 -0.35
C TYR A 987 -22.71 30.06 0.86
N LYS A 988 -22.01 31.14 1.16
CA LYS A 988 -21.36 31.28 2.48
C LYS A 988 -22.42 31.35 3.59
N LEU A 989 -22.11 30.89 4.80
CA LEU A 989 -22.96 31.14 5.97
C LEU A 989 -23.33 32.63 6.06
N PRO A 990 -24.62 32.97 6.24
CA PRO A 990 -25.04 34.37 6.26
C PRO A 990 -24.73 35.00 7.62
N THR A 991 -24.31 36.27 7.61
CA THR A 991 -24.05 37.07 8.82
C THR A 991 -25.32 37.68 9.42
N SER A 992 -26.47 37.55 8.75
CA SER A 992 -27.78 37.99 9.23
C SER A 992 -28.87 37.01 8.77
N PRO A 993 -29.97 36.84 9.51
CA PRO A 993 -31.03 35.88 9.18
C PRO A 993 -31.59 36.09 7.76
N PRO A 994 -31.64 35.06 6.90
CA PRO A 994 -32.23 35.19 5.57
C PRO A 994 -33.73 35.53 5.66
N GLN A 995 -34.18 36.56 4.92
CA GLN A 995 -35.60 36.96 4.92
C GLN A 995 -36.56 35.86 4.44
N GLN A 996 -36.10 34.97 3.57
CA GLN A 996 -36.85 33.83 3.05
C GLN A 996 -35.95 32.58 3.04
N PRO A 997 -35.73 31.93 4.20
CA PRO A 997 -34.70 30.89 4.33
C PRO A 997 -35.09 29.55 3.68
N LEU A 998 -36.35 29.40 3.26
CA LEU A 998 -36.93 28.22 2.63
C LEU A 998 -37.61 28.54 1.29
N ALA A 999 -37.21 29.64 0.63
CA ALA A 999 -37.70 29.94 -0.72
C ALA A 999 -36.91 29.20 -1.81
N LEU A 1000 -37.58 28.94 -2.93
CA LEU A 1000 -36.93 28.50 -4.16
C LEU A 1000 -36.03 29.62 -4.71
N VAL A 1001 -34.81 29.25 -5.11
CA VAL A 1001 -33.87 30.13 -5.82
C VAL A 1001 -34.17 30.02 -7.32
N GLN A 1002 -34.22 31.17 -8.00
CA GLN A 1002 -34.22 31.21 -9.46
C GLN A 1002 -32.78 30.92 -9.95
N SER A 1003 -32.51 29.67 -10.32
CA SER A 1003 -31.25 29.24 -10.93
C SER A 1003 -31.53 28.39 -12.16
N ASP A 1004 -30.75 28.63 -13.19
CA ASP A 1004 -30.44 27.75 -14.32
C ASP A 1004 -30.29 26.26 -13.95
N ARG A 1005 -29.73 25.96 -12.78
CA ARG A 1005 -29.52 24.59 -12.28
C ARG A 1005 -30.74 23.99 -11.58
N CYS A 1006 -31.75 24.80 -11.24
CA CYS A 1006 -33.03 24.32 -10.73
C CYS A 1006 -33.92 23.90 -11.92
N THR A 1007 -33.62 22.73 -12.48
CA THR A 1007 -34.30 22.19 -13.67
C THR A 1007 -35.80 21.95 -13.44
N SER A 1008 -36.55 21.80 -14.53
CA SER A 1008 -37.98 21.43 -14.53
C SER A 1008 -38.30 20.23 -13.65
N ASP A 1009 -37.36 19.31 -13.49
CA ASP A 1009 -37.56 18.02 -12.85
C ASP A 1009 -37.24 18.08 -11.34
N LEU A 1010 -36.27 18.92 -10.96
CA LEU A 1010 -35.90 19.15 -9.56
C LEU A 1010 -36.83 20.17 -8.88
N LYS A 1011 -37.34 21.15 -9.63
CA LYS A 1011 -38.15 22.26 -9.09
C LYS A 1011 -39.41 21.81 -8.35
N PRO A 1012 -40.26 20.87 -8.84
CA PRO A 1012 -41.44 20.42 -8.12
C PRO A 1012 -41.10 19.69 -6.81
N VAL A 1013 -40.03 18.88 -6.83
CA VAL A 1013 -39.54 18.15 -5.67
C VAL A 1013 -39.07 19.12 -4.59
N ALA A 1014 -38.21 20.07 -4.95
CA ALA A 1014 -37.75 21.11 -4.03
C ALA A 1014 -38.90 21.98 -3.51
N GLN A 1015 -39.84 22.36 -4.38
CA GLN A 1015 -41.02 23.15 -4.00
C GLN A 1015 -41.85 22.45 -2.92
N SER A 1016 -42.12 21.15 -3.10
CA SER A 1016 -42.87 20.35 -2.14
C SER A 1016 -42.15 20.22 -0.79
N LEU A 1017 -40.84 19.91 -0.81
CA LEU A 1017 -40.02 19.73 0.40
C LEU A 1017 -39.85 21.02 1.20
N LEU A 1018 -39.65 22.15 0.51
CA LEU A 1018 -39.53 23.47 1.13
C LEU A 1018 -40.87 23.94 1.70
N ALA A 1019 -41.99 23.67 1.03
CA ALA A 1019 -43.32 23.98 1.54
C ALA A 1019 -43.67 23.18 2.79
N SER A 1020 -43.41 21.87 2.81
CA SER A 1020 -43.67 21.02 3.99
C SER A 1020 -42.81 21.42 5.18
N LEU A 1021 -41.52 21.70 4.95
CA LEU A 1021 -40.61 22.18 5.99
C LEU A 1021 -40.96 23.59 6.50
N SER A 1022 -41.45 24.48 5.62
CA SER A 1022 -41.87 25.84 6.00
C SER A 1022 -43.04 25.82 6.99
N ALA A 1023 -44.05 24.98 6.76
CA ALA A 1023 -45.17 24.80 7.70
C ALA A 1023 -44.69 24.29 9.07
N TYR A 1024 -43.76 23.32 9.08
CA TYR A 1024 -43.18 22.81 10.32
C TYR A 1024 -42.38 23.89 11.08
N VAL A 1025 -41.50 24.62 10.39
CA VAL A 1025 -40.72 25.73 10.97
C VAL A 1025 -41.62 26.86 11.51
N GLN A 1026 -42.71 27.20 10.81
CA GLN A 1026 -43.67 28.21 11.26
C GLN A 1026 -44.35 27.79 12.56
N SER A 1027 -44.87 26.56 12.65
CA SER A 1027 -45.49 26.05 13.89
C SER A 1027 -44.52 26.03 15.07
N LYS A 1028 -43.27 25.60 14.84
CA LYS A 1028 -42.21 25.59 15.87
C LYS A 1028 -41.82 26.99 16.33
N ASN A 1029 -41.75 27.97 15.41
CA ASN A 1029 -41.50 29.38 15.75
C ASN A 1029 -42.69 30.02 16.49
N ALA A 1030 -43.92 29.58 16.23
CA ALA A 1030 -45.13 30.03 16.91
C ALA A 1030 -45.32 29.42 18.31
N GLY A 1031 -44.41 28.54 18.77
CA GLY A 1031 -44.54 27.85 20.06
C GLY A 1031 -45.71 26.86 20.12
N GLN A 1032 -46.26 26.47 18.96
CA GLN A 1032 -47.36 25.51 18.87
C GLN A 1032 -46.82 24.08 19.04
N ALA A 1033 -47.70 23.14 19.38
CA ALA A 1033 -47.36 21.73 19.38
C ALA A 1033 -46.82 21.33 18.00
N THR A 1034 -45.58 20.82 17.95
CA THR A 1034 -44.90 20.52 16.69
C THR A 1034 -45.68 19.43 15.94
N PRO A 1035 -46.00 19.63 14.65
CA PRO A 1035 -46.66 18.63 13.83
C PRO A 1035 -45.87 17.32 13.77
N ALA A 1036 -46.54 16.24 13.38
CA ALA A 1036 -45.86 15.05 12.91
C ALA A 1036 -44.87 15.40 11.77
N GLN A 1037 -43.85 14.56 11.61
CA GLN A 1037 -42.72 14.75 10.68
C GLN A 1037 -43.17 15.30 9.31
N PRO A 1038 -42.63 16.43 8.83
CA PRO A 1038 -43.09 17.06 7.60
C PRO A 1038 -42.85 16.14 6.39
N ALA A 1039 -43.82 16.09 5.48
CA ALA A 1039 -43.80 15.18 4.34
C ALA A 1039 -42.48 15.28 3.53
N GLY A 1040 -41.81 14.13 3.36
CA GLY A 1040 -40.52 14.01 2.68
C GLY A 1040 -39.29 14.11 3.59
N TRP A 1041 -39.46 14.33 4.90
CA TRP A 1041 -38.37 14.54 5.85
C TRP A 1041 -38.49 13.65 7.09
N ALA A 1042 -37.35 13.26 7.65
CA ALA A 1042 -37.20 13.01 9.08
C ALA A 1042 -36.44 14.20 9.70
N VAL A 1043 -37.01 14.80 10.74
CA VAL A 1043 -36.53 16.01 11.39
C VAL A 1043 -36.21 15.72 12.84
N THR A 1044 -34.95 15.92 13.22
CA THR A 1044 -34.48 15.81 14.61
C THR A 1044 -34.22 17.23 15.15
N PRO A 1045 -35.01 17.71 16.12
CA PRO A 1045 -34.85 19.05 16.68
C PRO A 1045 -33.77 19.09 17.76
N HIS A 1046 -32.81 20.00 17.60
CA HIS A 1046 -31.70 20.19 18.54
C HIS A 1046 -31.79 21.56 19.22
N ALA A 1047 -31.78 21.60 20.56
CA ALA A 1047 -31.83 22.85 21.34
C ALA A 1047 -30.42 23.42 21.55
N VAL A 1048 -30.28 24.75 21.46
CA VAL A 1048 -29.00 25.46 21.68
C VAL A 1048 -29.23 26.78 22.41
N ALA A 1049 -28.19 27.37 23.00
CA ALA A 1049 -28.29 28.62 23.76
C ALA A 1049 -28.86 29.80 22.93
N LYS A 1050 -28.74 29.77 21.60
CA LYS A 1050 -29.30 30.78 20.68
C LYS A 1050 -30.64 30.37 20.03
N GLY A 1051 -31.33 29.37 20.57
CA GLY A 1051 -32.64 28.89 20.10
C GLY A 1051 -32.62 27.41 19.74
N TYR A 1052 -32.78 27.08 18.46
CA TYR A 1052 -32.73 25.70 17.98
C TYR A 1052 -32.12 25.60 16.59
N TRP A 1053 -31.63 24.42 16.26
CA TRP A 1053 -31.46 23.98 14.88
C TRP A 1053 -32.23 22.68 14.64
N LEU A 1054 -32.36 22.30 13.38
CA LEU A 1054 -33.00 21.08 12.93
C LEU A 1054 -31.97 20.31 12.11
N GLU A 1055 -31.75 19.06 12.46
CA GLU A 1055 -31.21 18.10 11.52
C GLU A 1055 -32.36 17.61 10.62
N LEU A 1056 -32.12 17.60 9.32
CA LEU A 1056 -33.13 17.37 8.29
C LEU A 1056 -32.63 16.26 7.36
N GLN A 1057 -33.06 15.03 7.61
CA GLN A 1057 -32.75 13.88 6.76
C GLN A 1057 -33.86 13.73 5.70
N PRO A 1058 -33.58 13.96 4.41
CA PRO A 1058 -34.59 13.77 3.38
C PRO A 1058 -34.87 12.28 3.14
N GLN A 1059 -36.14 11.90 3.04
CA GLN A 1059 -36.54 10.50 2.88
C GLN A 1059 -36.32 9.98 1.44
N ALA A 1060 -36.30 10.87 0.45
CA ALA A 1060 -36.15 10.54 -0.96
C ALA A 1060 -34.72 10.83 -1.48
N PRO A 1061 -34.07 9.93 -2.24
CA PRO A 1061 -32.73 10.13 -2.80
C PRO A 1061 -32.56 11.42 -3.63
N VAL A 1062 -33.60 11.80 -4.38
CA VAL A 1062 -33.63 13.00 -5.23
C VAL A 1062 -33.81 14.31 -4.44
N ALA A 1063 -34.15 14.24 -3.15
CA ALA A 1063 -34.39 15.43 -2.35
C ALA A 1063 -33.12 16.26 -2.10
N VAL A 1064 -31.99 15.61 -1.76
CA VAL A 1064 -30.70 16.30 -1.55
C VAL A 1064 -30.27 17.12 -2.78
N PRO A 1065 -30.19 16.56 -4.02
CA PRO A 1065 -29.90 17.36 -5.21
C PRO A 1065 -30.95 18.41 -5.52
N ALA A 1066 -32.24 18.12 -5.32
CA ALA A 1066 -33.29 19.11 -5.55
C ALA A 1066 -33.11 20.34 -4.64
N LEU A 1067 -32.83 20.11 -3.35
CA LEU A 1067 -32.58 21.16 -2.37
C LEU A 1067 -31.28 21.92 -2.67
N LEU A 1068 -30.18 21.24 -3.01
CA LEU A 1068 -28.89 21.90 -3.29
C LEU A 1068 -28.85 22.68 -4.60
N ASN A 1069 -29.76 22.41 -5.55
CA ASN A 1069 -29.86 23.17 -6.81
C ASN A 1069 -31.01 24.19 -6.83
N CYS A 1070 -32.08 23.97 -6.06
CA CYS A 1070 -33.26 24.84 -6.04
C CYS A 1070 -33.48 25.64 -4.74
N ALA A 1071 -32.77 25.35 -3.65
CA ALA A 1071 -32.89 26.08 -2.39
C ALA A 1071 -31.60 26.87 -2.10
N ARG A 1072 -31.70 27.90 -1.24
CA ARG A 1072 -30.54 28.68 -0.80
C ARG A 1072 -29.81 27.96 0.34
N VAL A 1073 -29.00 26.95 0.00
CA VAL A 1073 -28.23 26.18 0.99
C VAL A 1073 -26.86 26.80 1.21
N ALA A 1074 -26.60 27.25 2.43
CA ALA A 1074 -25.30 27.75 2.85
C ALA A 1074 -24.32 26.62 3.19
N THR A 1075 -23.04 26.91 3.21
CA THR A 1075 -21.99 26.00 3.68
C THR A 1075 -21.00 26.75 4.58
N GLY A 1076 -20.47 26.02 5.54
CA GLY A 1076 -19.36 26.42 6.40
C GLY A 1076 -18.56 25.19 6.80
N SER A 1077 -17.33 25.41 7.26
CA SER A 1077 -16.60 24.38 8.00
C SER A 1077 -17.31 24.09 9.34
N VAL A 1078 -16.89 23.02 10.02
CA VAL A 1078 -17.32 22.70 11.38
C VAL A 1078 -17.16 23.92 12.31
N ASP A 1079 -16.05 24.64 12.18
CA ASP A 1079 -15.70 25.75 13.06
C ASP A 1079 -16.48 27.02 12.71
N ASP A 1080 -16.71 27.31 11.42
CA ASP A 1080 -17.59 28.40 10.99
C ASP A 1080 -19.01 28.21 11.54
N ILE A 1081 -19.53 26.96 11.50
CA ILE A 1081 -20.85 26.62 12.01
C ILE A 1081 -20.87 26.72 13.55
N LYS A 1082 -19.90 26.12 14.25
CA LYS A 1082 -19.79 26.24 15.72
C LYS A 1082 -19.70 27.68 16.19
N ALA A 1083 -18.96 28.56 15.49
CA ALA A 1083 -18.83 29.98 15.81
C ALA A 1083 -20.18 30.73 15.77
N THR A 1084 -21.13 30.30 14.94
CA THR A 1084 -22.48 30.87 14.93
C THR A 1084 -23.31 30.46 16.16
N GLY A 1085 -22.96 29.35 16.83
CA GLY A 1085 -23.65 28.80 18.00
C GLY A 1085 -24.69 27.73 17.68
N TYR A 1086 -24.60 27.10 16.50
CA TYR A 1086 -25.45 25.98 16.07
C TYR A 1086 -24.59 24.73 15.80
N GLY A 1087 -25.22 23.55 15.79
CA GLY A 1087 -24.58 22.30 15.36
C GLY A 1087 -24.81 22.01 13.87
N ALA A 1088 -24.24 20.90 13.39
CA ALA A 1088 -24.56 20.34 12.09
C ALA A 1088 -24.41 18.82 12.12
N ALA A 1089 -25.27 18.12 11.37
CA ALA A 1089 -25.00 16.79 10.86
C ALA A 1089 -24.35 16.89 9.46
N ALA A 1090 -23.53 15.89 9.12
CA ALA A 1090 -22.95 15.74 7.80
C ALA A 1090 -23.99 15.24 6.78
N LEU A 1091 -23.68 15.39 5.48
CA LEU A 1091 -24.49 14.79 4.42
C LEU A 1091 -24.59 13.26 4.62
N PRO A 1092 -25.76 12.63 4.39
CA PRO A 1092 -26.89 13.14 3.61
C PRO A 1092 -27.88 14.06 4.36
N SER A 1093 -27.70 14.30 5.66
CA SER A 1093 -28.53 15.27 6.39
C SER A 1093 -28.23 16.70 5.94
N LEU A 1094 -29.29 17.50 5.74
CA LEU A 1094 -29.22 18.96 5.68
C LEU A 1094 -29.49 19.52 7.09
N ASN A 1095 -29.15 20.78 7.31
CA ASN A 1095 -29.37 21.45 8.59
C ASN A 1095 -30.21 22.72 8.38
N PHE A 1096 -31.00 23.10 9.38
CA PHE A 1096 -31.73 24.38 9.37
C PHE A 1096 -31.64 25.07 10.72
N ALA A 1097 -31.32 26.36 10.73
CA ALA A 1097 -31.40 27.21 11.91
C ALA A 1097 -32.05 28.55 11.53
N PRO A 1098 -32.92 29.14 12.37
CA PRO A 1098 -33.60 30.39 12.04
C PRO A 1098 -32.66 31.54 11.64
N ALA A 1099 -31.44 31.59 12.18
CA ALA A 1099 -30.44 32.60 11.85
C ALA A 1099 -29.58 32.30 10.60
N LEU A 1100 -29.52 31.04 10.15
CA LEU A 1100 -28.66 30.61 9.03
C LEU A 1100 -29.46 30.23 7.76
N GLY A 1101 -30.74 29.90 7.91
CA GLY A 1101 -31.52 29.21 6.89
C GLY A 1101 -31.11 27.74 6.75
N LEU A 1102 -31.18 27.19 5.54
CA LEU A 1102 -30.65 25.87 5.22
C LEU A 1102 -29.12 25.91 5.09
N TYR A 1103 -28.42 24.96 5.70
CA TYR A 1103 -26.96 24.84 5.59
C TYR A 1103 -26.45 23.39 5.62
N ILE A 1104 -25.25 23.19 5.09
CA ILE A 1104 -24.50 21.93 5.15
C ILE A 1104 -23.10 22.14 5.72
N GLN A 1105 -22.63 21.18 6.51
CA GLN A 1105 -21.24 21.08 6.90
C GLN A 1105 -20.39 20.67 5.70
N ARG A 1106 -19.35 21.44 5.38
CA ARG A 1106 -18.31 21.04 4.43
C ARG A 1106 -17.28 20.18 5.16
N ASN A 1107 -17.09 18.93 4.70
CA ASN A 1107 -15.92 18.13 5.07
C ASN A 1107 -14.65 18.90 4.66
N GLN A 1108 -13.66 18.98 5.54
CA GLN A 1108 -12.43 19.72 5.27
C GLN A 1108 -11.55 19.00 4.23
N GLN A 1109 -11.85 19.18 2.94
CA GLN A 1109 -10.78 19.17 1.93
C GLN A 1109 -9.84 20.32 2.24
N ALA A 1110 -8.61 19.98 2.63
CA ALA A 1110 -7.53 20.93 2.86
C ALA A 1110 -7.36 21.82 1.63
N ARG A 1111 -7.52 23.13 1.82
CA ARG A 1111 -7.30 24.11 0.76
C ARG A 1111 -5.80 24.32 0.63
N PRO A 1112 -5.20 24.22 -0.57
CA PRO A 1112 -3.78 24.56 -0.71
C PRO A 1112 -3.57 26.02 -0.32
N PRO A 1113 -2.46 26.36 0.38
CA PRO A 1113 -2.09 27.75 0.60
C PRO A 1113 -1.80 28.42 -0.75
N GLY A 1114 -2.30 29.64 -0.91
CA GLY A 1114 -2.07 30.50 -2.08
C GLY A 1114 -1.27 31.73 -1.72
#